data_AF-A0A521HZ03-F1
#
_entry.id   AF-A0A521HZ03-F1
#
_cell.length_a   1.000
_cell.length_b   1.000
_cell.length_c   1.000
_cell.angle_alpha   90.00
_cell.angle_beta   90.00
_cell.angle_gamma   90.00
#
_symmetry.space_group_name_H-M   'P 1'
#
loop_
_entity.id
_entity.type
_entity.pdbx_description
1 polymer ?
#
loop_
_entity_poly.entity_id
_entity_poly.type
_entity_poly.pdbx_seq_one_letter_code
_entity_poly.pdbx_strand_id
1 'polypeptide(L)'
;MTDRTPTLKLFSPLLAISFLFVFFTIVFSAPPAQARGENFESVPCSTFKISSDEFQCGYVTVPEFHAQPNGKQLKLAVAILPSTGSSPTRDAFVVAQGGPGGSTLDTFASFFQPSYFPALKDIRAERDVVLYDQRGTLYSQPALLCPEELQNTLATIAEEISPQESLNLSEQAALACRARLVQEGVNLDAYNSFENALDIEAVRRALGYDKFDFYGVSYGTLLALHGLREAPDTFRSVILDAVVPAQKNPNSSVAESQNRAFEQLFSACAADEECNRAYPNLKQVFYAQVDALNQKPVRINLTDAKTKKTYNAVIDGDSFMDLLFQFIYNTELVPALPQMIYDARGGSYGLIETFYPLLLFDRTFASGMYYSVMCSEDTDFTVNDLELDGVDPHIAQAQTRDTAAFLQLCQKWNVPPLGARADEPVTAQVPTLVLSGDYDPITPPPFGQAAAETITPSYVYEFPAYGHGAMTSGNCPNEMIAAFVQNPGTAPNASCIKEDATRVTFITPVNWIHAAGIGKMNLAILQANLEFFLAPIFLLAFLLTIFVLGPLFWLVRYSQKRPSEPNLFARLAPWLIAFASLIAAAFFLSVLVLLIVAALQNENTIGLALGAPRAWWVIYLIPPSFSLCAILFTLAIVLAWRRGNWIVPQRVYYSMLAVAAMGMVVWFAWHGLLFAFVN
;
A
#
# COMPACT_ATOMS: atom_id res chain seq x y z
N MET A 1 40.43 -59.29 -21.39
CA MET A 1 39.97 -60.70 -21.40
C MET A 1 39.01 -60.87 -20.23
N THR A 2 37.84 -61.43 -20.52
CA THR A 2 36.80 -62.03 -19.63
C THR A 2 36.25 -61.15 -18.49
N ASP A 3 35.06 -60.55 -18.59
CA ASP A 3 33.68 -61.09 -18.67
C ASP A 3 32.98 -61.13 -17.29
N ARG A 4 31.68 -60.78 -17.31
CA ARG A 4 30.61 -60.97 -16.30
C ARG A 4 30.29 -59.87 -15.27
N THR A 5 29.25 -59.11 -15.59
CA THR A 5 28.14 -58.74 -14.67
C THR A 5 27.52 -60.00 -14.03
N PRO A 6 26.93 -59.98 -12.81
CA PRO A 6 25.55 -59.44 -12.66
C PRO A 6 25.05 -58.97 -11.26
N THR A 7 23.96 -58.17 -11.33
CA THR A 7 22.72 -58.19 -10.52
C THR A 7 22.65 -57.73 -9.05
N LEU A 8 21.83 -56.67 -8.89
CA LEU A 8 20.90 -56.34 -7.80
C LEU A 8 20.42 -57.50 -6.92
N LYS A 9 20.27 -57.25 -5.61
CA LYS A 9 19.05 -57.58 -4.84
C LYS A 9 18.75 -56.54 -3.74
N LEU A 10 17.51 -56.06 -3.75
CA LEU A 10 16.78 -55.38 -2.67
C LEU A 10 16.75 -56.24 -1.38
N PHE A 11 16.63 -55.59 -0.21
CA PHE A 11 15.51 -55.70 0.76
C PHE A 11 15.89 -55.02 2.10
N SER A 12 15.15 -53.97 2.48
CA SER A 12 14.94 -53.55 3.89
C SER A 12 14.16 -54.65 4.66
N PRO A 13 14.01 -54.65 6.02
CA PRO A 13 14.04 -53.50 6.95
C PRO A 13 14.56 -53.77 8.40
N LEU A 14 14.55 -52.69 9.21
CA LEU A 14 14.49 -52.62 10.69
C LEU A 14 15.69 -53.11 11.52
N LEU A 15 16.39 -52.19 12.21
CA LEU A 15 16.31 -52.06 13.67
C LEU A 15 17.02 -50.80 14.19
N ALA A 16 16.44 -50.28 15.28
CA ALA A 16 16.85 -49.15 16.09
C ALA A 16 18.34 -49.09 16.45
N ILE A 17 18.96 -47.90 16.33
CA ILE A 17 20.05 -47.46 17.21
C ILE A 17 19.85 -45.98 17.52
N SER A 18 19.66 -45.72 18.82
CA SER A 18 19.62 -44.43 19.47
C SER A 18 20.88 -43.60 19.18
N PHE A 19 20.71 -42.35 18.73
CA PHE A 19 21.75 -41.34 18.82
C PHE A 19 21.22 -40.17 19.67
N LEU A 20 21.84 -40.00 20.84
CA LEU A 20 21.80 -38.76 21.61
C LEU A 20 22.36 -37.64 20.74
N PHE A 21 21.51 -36.68 20.34
CA PHE A 21 21.97 -35.37 19.93
C PHE A 21 22.06 -34.49 21.18
N VAL A 22 23.29 -34.20 21.60
CA VAL A 22 23.58 -33.10 22.52
C VAL A 22 23.31 -31.82 21.74
N PHE A 23 22.16 -31.18 22.00
CA PHE A 23 21.90 -29.82 21.56
C PHE A 23 22.83 -28.88 22.35
N PHE A 24 23.87 -28.38 21.69
CA PHE A 24 24.54 -27.16 22.13
C PHE A 24 23.58 -26.01 21.76
N THR A 25 22.72 -25.61 22.69
CA THR A 25 22.03 -24.33 22.62
C THR A 25 23.09 -23.24 22.78
N ILE A 26 23.59 -22.72 21.65
CA ILE A 26 24.18 -21.39 21.64
C ILE A 26 23.03 -20.45 21.95
N VAL A 27 22.92 -20.05 23.22
CA VAL A 27 22.07 -18.93 23.62
C VAL A 27 22.69 -17.70 22.98
N PHE A 28 22.15 -17.28 21.83
CA PHE A 28 22.37 -15.92 21.36
C PHE A 28 21.77 -15.01 22.44
N SER A 29 22.61 -14.42 23.27
CA SER A 29 22.20 -13.35 24.15
C SER A 29 21.70 -12.23 23.25
N ALA A 30 20.40 -11.95 23.29
CA ALA A 30 19.85 -10.75 22.68
C ALA A 30 20.69 -9.55 23.15
N PRO A 31 21.04 -8.59 22.27
CA PRO A 31 21.72 -7.38 22.71
C PRO A 31 20.95 -6.76 23.87
N PRO A 32 21.63 -6.20 24.88
CA PRO A 32 20.97 -5.66 26.05
C PRO A 32 19.99 -4.58 25.62
N ALA A 33 18.69 -4.85 25.77
CA ALA A 33 17.65 -3.86 25.51
C ALA A 33 17.90 -2.65 26.42
N GLN A 34 17.86 -1.44 25.84
CA GLN A 34 18.00 -0.22 26.60
C GLN A 34 16.89 -0.16 27.67
N ALA A 35 17.26 0.09 28.92
CA ALA A 35 16.29 0.16 30.02
C ALA A 35 15.28 1.28 29.73
N ARG A 36 14.00 0.91 29.60
CA ARG A 36 12.90 1.86 29.37
C ARG A 36 12.54 2.57 30.67
N GLY A 37 12.05 3.81 30.58
CA GLY A 37 11.65 4.61 31.73
C GLY A 37 10.35 4.12 32.37
N GLU A 38 10.02 4.69 33.53
CA GLU A 38 8.85 4.29 34.34
C GLU A 38 7.49 4.51 33.64
N ASN A 39 7.44 5.34 32.59
CA ASN A 39 6.22 5.67 31.85
C ASN A 39 5.94 4.78 30.63
N PHE A 40 6.77 3.75 30.39
CA PHE A 40 6.57 2.79 29.31
C PHE A 40 6.01 1.46 29.84
N GLU A 41 4.81 1.10 29.39
CA GLU A 41 4.14 -0.15 29.71
C GLU A 41 4.22 -1.12 28.52
N SER A 42 5.02 -2.18 28.62
CA SER A 42 5.15 -3.15 27.51
C SER A 42 3.89 -4.00 27.33
N VAL A 43 3.52 -4.26 26.08
CA VAL A 43 2.42 -5.14 25.68
C VAL A 43 2.84 -6.05 24.52
N PRO A 44 2.14 -7.19 24.28
CA PRO A 44 2.38 -7.98 23.07
C PRO A 44 2.17 -7.16 21.80
N CYS A 45 3.05 -7.28 20.81
CA CYS A 45 2.90 -6.56 19.53
C CYS A 45 1.64 -6.92 18.74
N SER A 46 1.06 -8.10 19.00
CA SER A 46 -0.24 -8.48 18.45
C SER A 46 -1.39 -7.57 18.91
N THR A 47 -1.24 -6.83 20.01
CA THR A 47 -2.17 -5.77 20.43
C THR A 47 -2.29 -4.68 19.37
N PHE A 48 -1.23 -4.41 18.61
CA PHE A 48 -1.19 -3.42 17.52
C PHE A 48 -1.26 -4.06 16.13
N LYS A 49 -1.69 -5.33 16.04
CA LYS A 49 -1.68 -6.14 14.81
C LYS A 49 -0.32 -6.26 14.11
N ILE A 50 0.77 -5.99 14.83
CA ILE A 50 2.12 -6.21 14.34
C ILE A 50 2.46 -7.69 14.56
N SER A 51 2.69 -8.41 13.47
CA SER A 51 2.95 -9.86 13.49
C SER A 51 4.44 -10.21 13.62
N SER A 52 5.34 -9.27 13.33
CA SER A 52 6.78 -9.45 13.45
C SER A 52 7.20 -9.47 14.93
N ASP A 53 8.04 -10.44 15.29
CA ASP A 53 8.64 -10.63 16.61
C ASP A 53 9.90 -9.77 16.83
N GLU A 54 10.36 -9.06 15.80
CA GLU A 54 11.47 -8.09 15.92
C GLU A 54 11.06 -6.83 16.69
N PHE A 55 9.76 -6.51 16.73
CA PHE A 55 9.27 -5.32 17.41
C PHE A 55 9.14 -5.52 18.93
N GLN A 56 9.41 -4.47 19.68
CA GLN A 56 9.04 -4.29 21.09
C GLN A 56 7.91 -3.28 21.17
N CYS A 57 6.77 -3.69 21.73
CA CYS A 57 5.57 -2.87 21.74
C CYS A 57 5.17 -2.47 23.16
N GLY A 58 4.53 -1.31 23.29
CA GLY A 58 4.06 -0.80 24.57
C GLY A 58 3.29 0.50 24.44
N TYR A 59 2.89 1.03 25.59
CA TYR A 59 2.27 2.33 25.73
C TYR A 59 3.19 3.30 26.47
N VAL A 60 3.30 4.52 25.98
CA VAL A 60 3.86 5.66 26.73
C VAL A 60 2.73 6.46 27.34
N THR A 61 2.80 6.70 28.65
CA THR A 61 1.81 7.54 29.35
C THR A 61 2.19 9.02 29.26
N VAL A 62 1.25 9.86 28.82
CA VAL A 62 1.41 11.32 28.69
C VAL A 62 0.22 12.05 29.32
N PRO A 63 0.36 13.28 29.83
CA PRO A 63 -0.77 14.05 30.32
C PRO A 63 -1.69 14.50 29.20
N GLU A 64 -2.99 14.56 29.49
CA GLU A 64 -4.00 15.10 28.59
C GLU A 64 -3.67 16.55 28.22
N PHE A 65 -3.19 17.35 29.18
CA PHE A 65 -2.57 18.65 28.94
C PHE A 65 -1.19 18.72 29.59
N HIS A 66 -0.16 19.06 28.83
CA HIS A 66 1.22 19.17 29.33
C HIS A 66 1.40 20.26 30.39
N ALA A 67 0.55 21.30 30.37
CA ALA A 67 0.47 22.30 31.43
C ALA A 67 -0.09 21.74 32.77
N GLN A 68 -0.70 20.55 32.75
CA GLN A 68 -1.31 19.87 33.90
C GLN A 68 -0.75 18.43 34.04
N PRO A 69 0.54 18.27 34.41
CA PRO A 69 1.22 16.96 34.35
C PRO A 69 0.66 15.88 35.28
N ASN A 70 -0.09 16.28 36.32
CA ASN A 70 -0.76 15.38 37.26
C ASN A 70 -2.25 15.19 36.94
N GLY A 71 -2.71 15.69 35.79
CA GLY A 71 -4.09 15.58 35.34
C GLY A 71 -4.44 14.19 34.82
N LYS A 72 -5.53 14.13 34.03
CA LYS A 72 -5.91 12.91 33.32
C LYS A 72 -4.77 12.52 32.37
N GLN A 73 -4.51 11.22 32.26
CA GLN A 73 -3.43 10.68 31.44
C GLN A 73 -4.00 10.01 30.19
N LEU A 74 -3.24 10.08 29.10
CA LEU A 74 -3.46 9.37 27.83
C LEU A 74 -2.37 8.31 27.66
N LYS A 75 -2.61 7.34 26.78
CA LYS A 75 -1.61 6.33 26.41
C LYS A 75 -1.32 6.39 24.92
N LEU A 76 -0.06 6.60 24.57
CA LEU A 76 0.41 6.59 23.18
C LEU A 76 0.95 5.21 22.85
N ALA A 77 0.43 4.58 21.80
CA ALA A 77 0.94 3.29 21.35
C ALA A 77 2.30 3.47 20.66
N VAL A 78 3.26 2.62 20.99
CA VAL A 78 4.63 2.67 20.48
C VAL A 78 5.08 1.28 20.06
N ALA A 79 5.71 1.19 18.89
CA ALA A 79 6.41 0.01 18.42
C ALA A 79 7.87 0.37 18.11
N ILE A 80 8.80 -0.35 18.72
CA ILE A 80 10.23 -0.12 18.59
C ILE A 80 10.84 -1.30 17.86
N LEU A 81 11.51 -1.03 16.75
CA LEU A 81 12.33 -1.99 16.04
C LEU A 81 13.79 -1.78 16.47
N PRO A 82 14.35 -2.65 17.33
CA PRO A 82 15.66 -2.43 17.91
C PRO A 82 16.78 -2.43 16.89
N SER A 83 17.85 -1.70 17.22
CA SER A 83 19.10 -1.73 16.47
C SER A 83 19.67 -3.15 16.38
N THR A 84 20.28 -3.45 15.24
CA THR A 84 21.01 -4.71 15.01
C THR A 84 22.49 -4.62 15.43
N GLY A 85 22.97 -3.42 15.81
CA GLY A 85 24.36 -3.18 16.20
C GLY A 85 24.67 -3.67 17.61
N SER A 86 25.95 -4.02 17.86
CA SER A 86 26.42 -4.42 19.21
C SER A 86 26.61 -3.25 20.17
N SER A 87 26.60 -2.01 19.67
CA SER A 87 26.78 -0.78 20.45
C SER A 87 25.97 0.34 19.83
N PRO A 88 24.62 0.27 19.92
CA PRO A 88 23.75 1.29 19.35
C PRO A 88 23.99 2.65 20.02
N THR A 89 23.77 3.71 19.25
CA THR A 89 23.69 5.07 19.77
C THR A 89 22.47 5.20 20.68
N ARG A 90 22.45 6.23 21.53
CA ARG A 90 21.28 6.56 22.34
C ARG A 90 20.28 7.46 21.60
N ASP A 91 20.53 7.74 20.33
CA ASP A 91 19.59 8.44 19.46
C ASP A 91 18.67 7.41 18.79
N ALA A 92 17.45 7.83 18.44
CA ALA A 92 16.50 6.98 17.73
C ALA A 92 16.01 7.64 16.43
N PHE A 93 15.72 6.81 15.44
CA PHE A 93 14.99 7.24 14.25
C PHE A 93 13.49 7.12 14.52
N VAL A 94 12.79 8.24 14.55
CA VAL A 94 11.39 8.31 14.97
C VAL A 94 10.52 8.73 13.80
N VAL A 95 9.36 8.11 13.66
CA VAL A 95 8.44 8.34 12.54
C VAL A 95 7.11 8.83 13.07
N ALA A 96 6.57 9.88 12.46
CA ALA A 96 5.22 10.36 12.68
C ALA A 96 4.46 10.49 11.36
N GLN A 97 3.31 9.82 11.27
CA GLN A 97 2.42 9.88 10.12
C GLN A 97 1.59 11.18 10.11
N GLY A 98 1.03 11.53 8.96
CA GLY A 98 0.07 12.62 8.85
C GLY A 98 -1.40 12.23 9.05
N GLY A 99 -2.25 12.93 8.30
CA GLY A 99 -3.70 12.92 8.42
C GLY A 99 -4.20 14.35 8.63
N PRO A 100 -4.13 14.92 9.85
CA PRO A 100 -4.00 14.27 11.16
C PRO A 100 -5.00 13.13 11.36
N GLY A 101 -4.69 12.14 12.21
CA GLY A 101 -5.58 11.00 12.46
C GLY A 101 -5.16 9.68 11.80
N GLY A 102 -4.10 9.67 10.99
CA GLY A 102 -3.48 8.45 10.48
C GLY A 102 -2.66 7.72 11.55
N SER A 103 -2.68 6.38 11.53
CA SER A 103 -1.84 5.57 12.43
C SER A 103 -0.46 5.35 11.83
N THR A 104 0.57 5.77 12.57
CA THR A 104 1.97 5.51 12.22
C THR A 104 2.26 4.01 12.28
N LEU A 105 1.75 3.32 13.30
CA LEU A 105 2.00 1.88 13.47
C LEU A 105 1.35 1.07 12.34
N ASP A 106 0.10 1.36 11.99
CA ASP A 106 -0.64 0.65 10.95
C ASP A 106 -0.01 0.85 9.56
N THR A 107 0.49 2.06 9.29
CA THR A 107 1.13 2.41 8.01
C THR A 107 2.55 1.85 7.92
N PHE A 108 3.39 2.10 8.93
CA PHE A 108 4.84 1.94 8.79
C PHE A 108 5.40 0.63 9.33
N ALA A 109 4.71 -0.10 10.20
CA ALA A 109 5.27 -1.34 10.75
C ALA A 109 5.57 -2.40 9.68
N SER A 110 4.72 -2.50 8.65
CA SER A 110 4.98 -3.36 7.48
C SER A 110 5.95 -2.76 6.47
N PHE A 111 6.03 -1.42 6.40
CA PHE A 111 6.98 -0.73 5.52
C PHE A 111 8.44 -0.89 6.00
N PHE A 112 8.68 -0.90 7.31
CA PHE A 112 10.01 -1.10 7.90
C PHE A 112 10.46 -2.58 7.90
N GLN A 113 10.32 -3.24 6.75
CA GLN A 113 10.86 -4.56 6.46
C GLN A 113 11.99 -4.42 5.42
N PRO A 114 13.04 -5.28 5.45
CA PRO A 114 14.16 -5.17 4.51
C PRO A 114 13.78 -5.20 3.02
N SER A 115 12.63 -5.78 2.69
CA SER A 115 12.10 -5.84 1.32
C SER A 115 11.52 -4.52 0.81
N TYR A 116 10.98 -3.67 1.69
CA TYR A 116 10.30 -2.43 1.31
C TYR A 116 11.16 -1.19 1.55
N PHE A 117 12.03 -1.23 2.57
CA PHE A 117 12.98 -0.16 2.84
C PHE A 117 14.40 -0.73 2.98
N PRO A 118 15.11 -1.02 1.87
CA PRO A 118 16.44 -1.62 1.92
C PRO A 118 17.49 -0.80 2.70
N ALA A 119 17.40 0.54 2.66
CA ALA A 119 18.31 1.43 3.39
C ALA A 119 18.03 1.45 4.91
N LEU A 120 16.95 0.81 5.38
CA LEU A 120 16.68 0.61 6.80
C LEU A 120 17.83 -0.09 7.52
N LYS A 121 18.55 -1.00 6.84
CA LYS A 121 19.71 -1.70 7.40
C LYS A 121 20.78 -0.72 7.89
N ASP A 122 20.93 0.41 7.20
CA ASP A 122 21.98 1.40 7.46
C ASP A 122 21.59 2.28 8.65
N ILE A 123 20.29 2.50 8.86
CA ILE A 123 19.74 3.17 10.05
C ILE A 123 19.79 2.23 11.27
N ARG A 124 19.27 0.99 11.12
CA ARG A 124 19.21 -0.02 12.20
C ARG A 124 20.58 -0.52 12.65
N ALA A 125 21.63 -0.34 11.85
CA ALA A 125 23.00 -0.65 12.25
C ALA A 125 23.41 0.08 13.54
N GLU A 126 22.86 1.27 13.79
CA GLU A 126 23.28 2.13 14.89
C GLU A 126 22.14 2.64 15.78
N ARG A 127 20.89 2.59 15.32
CA ARG A 127 19.74 3.22 16.00
C ARG A 127 18.55 2.28 16.09
N ASP A 128 17.77 2.46 17.14
CA ASP A 128 16.41 1.95 17.19
C ASP A 128 15.54 2.74 16.22
N VAL A 129 14.56 2.08 15.60
CA VAL A 129 13.47 2.76 14.87
C VAL A 129 12.22 2.75 15.74
N VAL A 130 11.63 3.91 15.95
CA VAL A 130 10.48 4.09 16.84
C VAL A 130 9.30 4.61 16.02
N LEU A 131 8.24 3.82 16.02
CA LEU A 131 6.93 4.20 15.50
C LEU A 131 6.07 4.57 16.71
N TYR A 132 5.44 5.73 16.70
CA TYR A 132 4.44 6.06 17.70
C TYR A 132 3.15 6.56 17.05
N ASP A 133 2.03 6.07 17.58
CA ASP A 133 0.71 6.56 17.27
C ASP A 133 0.46 7.80 18.12
N GLN A 134 0.13 8.89 17.45
CA GLN A 134 -0.17 10.17 18.09
C GLN A 134 -1.41 10.06 18.98
N ARG A 135 -1.60 11.01 19.91
CA ARG A 135 -2.82 11.06 20.76
C ARG A 135 -4.06 11.01 19.87
N GLY A 136 -5.01 10.15 20.21
CA GLY A 136 -6.27 10.00 19.48
C GLY A 136 -6.24 9.11 18.25
N THR A 137 -5.08 8.63 17.81
CA THR A 137 -4.97 7.73 16.65
C THR A 137 -5.18 6.27 17.02
N LEU A 138 -5.43 5.42 16.01
CA LEU A 138 -5.92 4.04 16.07
C LEU A 138 -5.58 3.21 17.33
N TYR A 139 -4.29 3.05 17.66
CA TYR A 139 -3.88 2.20 18.77
C TYR A 139 -3.65 2.97 20.08
N SER A 140 -3.56 4.29 20.03
CA SER A 140 -3.47 5.17 21.21
C SER A 140 -4.81 5.27 21.93
N GLN A 141 -4.78 5.58 23.23
CA GLN A 141 -5.97 5.57 24.09
C GLN A 141 -6.23 6.95 24.73
N PRO A 142 -7.45 7.49 24.57
CA PRO A 142 -8.55 6.96 23.74
C PRO A 142 -8.27 7.13 22.23
N ALA A 143 -8.86 6.27 21.40
CA ALA A 143 -8.82 6.39 19.94
C ALA A 143 -10.07 7.14 19.45
N LEU A 144 -9.89 8.21 18.67
CA LEU A 144 -10.96 9.09 18.20
C LEU A 144 -11.48 8.65 16.82
N LEU A 145 -11.80 7.35 16.69
CA LEU A 145 -12.41 6.80 15.48
C LEU A 145 -13.87 7.26 15.35
N CYS A 146 -14.34 7.45 14.12
CA CYS A 146 -15.72 7.85 13.81
C CYS A 146 -16.45 6.81 12.94
N PRO A 147 -16.82 5.63 13.49
CA PRO A 147 -17.61 4.64 12.74
C PRO A 147 -18.95 5.17 12.24
N GLU A 148 -19.46 6.27 12.81
CA GLU A 148 -20.66 6.98 12.35
C GLU A 148 -20.53 7.47 10.90
N GLU A 149 -19.35 7.93 10.47
CA GLU A 149 -19.13 8.40 9.10
C GLU A 149 -19.14 7.26 8.09
N LEU A 150 -18.50 6.14 8.43
CA LEU A 150 -18.58 4.94 7.62
C LEU A 150 -20.02 4.42 7.58
N GLN A 151 -20.76 4.46 8.70
CA GLN A 151 -22.18 4.07 8.69
C GLN A 151 -23.02 4.97 7.78
N ASN A 152 -22.80 6.28 7.81
CA ASN A 152 -23.45 7.22 6.90
C ASN A 152 -23.11 6.91 5.44
N THR A 153 -21.83 6.70 5.14
CA THR A 153 -21.35 6.30 3.81
C THR A 153 -22.06 5.02 3.35
N LEU A 154 -22.08 3.97 4.18
CA LEU A 154 -22.73 2.71 3.84
C LEU A 154 -24.24 2.81 3.66
N ALA A 155 -24.89 3.78 4.32
CA ALA A 155 -26.32 4.03 4.20
C ALA A 155 -26.68 4.83 2.95
N THR A 156 -25.76 5.65 2.43
CA THR A 156 -25.99 6.59 1.32
C THR A 156 -25.30 6.20 0.02
N ILE A 157 -24.32 5.30 0.05
CA ILE A 157 -23.49 4.90 -1.10
C ILE A 157 -24.30 4.49 -2.35
N ALA A 158 -25.50 3.94 -2.19
CA ALA A 158 -26.36 3.50 -3.29
C ALA A 158 -27.46 4.52 -3.66
N GLU A 159 -27.55 5.63 -2.95
CA GLU A 159 -28.58 6.64 -3.10
C GLU A 159 -28.12 7.77 -4.02
N GLU A 160 -29.03 8.27 -4.84
CA GLU A 160 -28.79 9.45 -5.68
C GLU A 160 -29.20 10.70 -4.90
N ILE A 161 -28.31 11.17 -4.03
CA ILE A 161 -28.51 12.36 -3.19
C ILE A 161 -27.79 13.58 -3.78
N SER A 162 -28.31 14.78 -3.51
CA SER A 162 -27.64 16.01 -3.97
C SER A 162 -26.34 16.26 -3.20
N PRO A 163 -25.34 16.97 -3.76
CA PRO A 163 -24.12 17.32 -3.04
C PRO A 163 -24.37 18.02 -1.69
N GLN A 164 -25.34 18.94 -1.64
CA GLN A 164 -25.69 19.63 -0.39
C GLN A 164 -26.29 18.68 0.65
N GLU A 165 -27.10 17.72 0.24
CA GLU A 165 -27.66 16.71 1.14
C GLU A 165 -26.56 15.77 1.64
N SER A 166 -25.64 15.35 0.77
CA SER A 166 -24.46 14.56 1.14
C SER A 166 -23.63 15.27 2.22
N LEU A 167 -23.31 16.55 2.02
CA LEU A 167 -22.58 17.37 2.99
C LEU A 167 -23.32 17.50 4.32
N ASN A 168 -24.64 17.71 4.29
CA ASN A 168 -25.45 17.79 5.51
C ASN A 168 -25.46 16.46 6.30
N LEU A 169 -25.50 15.33 5.60
CA LEU A 169 -25.47 14.00 6.22
C LEU A 169 -24.08 13.68 6.78
N SER A 170 -23.02 14.04 6.07
CA SER A 170 -21.64 13.93 6.54
C SER A 170 -21.40 14.79 7.79
N GLU A 171 -21.88 16.03 7.82
CA GLU A 171 -21.83 16.89 9.01
C GLU A 171 -22.55 16.24 10.21
N GLN A 172 -23.75 15.69 9.98
CA GLN A 172 -24.51 15.00 11.04
C GLN A 172 -23.76 13.78 11.57
N ALA A 173 -23.11 13.00 10.71
CA ALA A 173 -22.32 11.84 11.10
C ALA A 173 -21.09 12.24 11.93
N ALA A 174 -20.37 13.28 11.50
CA ALA A 174 -19.26 13.84 12.26
C ALA A 174 -19.71 14.35 13.64
N LEU A 175 -20.82 15.09 13.72
CA LEU A 175 -21.35 15.59 14.99
C LEU A 175 -21.90 14.47 15.89
N ALA A 176 -22.41 13.38 15.33
CA ALA A 176 -22.75 12.18 16.09
C ALA A 176 -21.50 11.54 16.70
N CYS A 177 -20.41 11.42 15.93
CA CYS A 177 -19.11 10.98 16.44
C CYS A 177 -18.62 11.88 17.58
N ARG A 178 -18.66 13.20 17.38
CA ARG A 178 -18.32 14.19 18.41
C ARG A 178 -19.09 13.96 19.71
N ALA A 179 -20.42 13.83 19.60
CA ALA A 179 -21.30 13.65 20.75
C ALA A 179 -20.97 12.37 21.52
N ARG A 180 -20.70 11.27 20.81
CA ARG A 180 -20.26 10.01 21.42
C ARG A 180 -18.92 10.18 22.14
N LEU A 181 -17.90 10.76 21.50
CA LEU A 181 -16.58 10.96 22.10
C LEU A 181 -16.66 11.79 23.40
N VAL A 182 -17.43 12.88 23.39
CA VAL A 182 -17.66 13.70 24.58
C VAL A 182 -18.40 12.91 25.68
N GLN A 183 -19.41 12.10 25.30
CA GLN A 183 -20.13 11.24 26.24
C GLN A 183 -19.23 10.17 26.86
N GLU A 184 -18.24 9.68 26.12
CA GLU A 184 -17.20 8.75 26.59
C GLU A 184 -16.15 9.44 27.49
N GLY A 185 -16.25 10.75 27.71
CA GLY A 185 -15.35 11.52 28.56
C GLY A 185 -14.06 11.97 27.87
N VAL A 186 -14.03 11.95 26.54
CA VAL A 186 -12.94 12.53 25.75
C VAL A 186 -13.05 14.05 25.77
N ASN A 187 -11.96 14.72 26.18
CA ASN A 187 -11.85 16.17 26.08
C ASN A 187 -11.17 16.52 24.74
N LEU A 188 -11.97 16.94 23.75
CA LEU A 188 -11.49 17.19 22.38
C LEU A 188 -10.46 18.34 22.32
N ASP A 189 -10.48 19.25 23.28
CA ASP A 189 -9.53 20.37 23.39
C ASP A 189 -8.07 19.91 23.55
N ALA A 190 -7.86 18.69 24.06
CA ALA A 190 -6.55 18.08 24.24
C ALA A 190 -5.94 17.52 22.94
N TYR A 191 -6.67 17.54 21.83
CA TYR A 191 -6.27 16.94 20.56
C TYR A 191 -5.97 18.04 19.54
N ASN A 192 -4.87 18.74 19.77
CA ASN A 192 -4.37 19.84 18.94
C ASN A 192 -2.86 19.67 18.68
N SER A 193 -2.31 20.42 17.72
CA SER A 193 -0.90 20.31 17.32
C SER A 193 0.11 20.62 18.43
N PHE A 194 -0.15 21.58 19.32
CA PHE A 194 0.80 21.94 20.37
C PHE A 194 0.95 20.83 21.41
N GLU A 195 -0.16 20.29 21.89
CA GLU A 195 -0.13 19.18 22.85
C GLU A 195 0.49 17.91 22.23
N ASN A 196 0.22 17.67 20.95
CA ASN A 196 0.77 16.55 20.20
C ASN A 196 2.28 16.70 19.94
N ALA A 197 2.75 17.91 19.63
CA ALA A 197 4.18 18.20 19.47
C ALA A 197 4.97 18.00 20.78
N LEU A 198 4.37 18.35 21.93
CA LEU A 198 4.96 18.10 23.25
C LEU A 198 5.01 16.60 23.61
N ASP A 199 4.15 15.77 23.03
CA ASP A 199 4.23 14.32 23.20
C ASP A 199 5.53 13.73 22.63
N ILE A 200 6.13 14.36 21.61
CA ILE A 200 7.39 13.89 21.02
C ILE A 200 8.49 13.84 22.10
N GLU A 201 8.62 14.90 22.89
CA GLU A 201 9.59 14.96 23.99
C GLU A 201 9.22 14.01 25.13
N ALA A 202 7.93 13.84 25.43
CA ALA A 202 7.48 12.90 26.45
C ALA A 202 7.81 11.44 26.06
N VAL A 203 7.61 11.08 24.78
CA VAL A 203 8.00 9.78 24.22
C VAL A 203 9.51 9.59 24.29
N ARG A 204 10.31 10.60 23.90
CA ARG A 204 11.78 10.53 24.01
C ARG A 204 12.23 10.20 25.43
N ARG A 205 11.71 10.94 26.42
CA ARG A 205 12.05 10.75 27.83
C ARG A 205 11.59 9.39 28.35
N ALA A 206 10.36 8.99 28.05
CA ALA A 206 9.79 7.73 28.53
C ALA A 206 10.55 6.51 27.99
N LEU A 207 11.04 6.59 26.75
CA LEU A 207 11.79 5.50 26.12
C LEU A 207 13.30 5.52 26.42
N GLY A 208 13.81 6.61 27.01
CA GLY A 208 15.19 6.75 27.47
C GLY A 208 16.20 7.16 26.39
N TYR A 209 15.76 7.77 25.29
CA TYR A 209 16.63 8.23 24.21
C TYR A 209 17.20 9.63 24.48
N ASP A 210 18.38 9.90 23.94
CA ASP A 210 19.09 11.18 24.11
C ASP A 210 18.54 12.23 23.14
N LYS A 211 18.47 11.93 21.85
CA LYS A 211 17.87 12.76 20.80
C LYS A 211 17.14 11.92 19.74
N PHE A 212 16.37 12.58 18.88
CA PHE A 212 15.69 11.97 17.74
C PHE A 212 16.24 12.44 16.39
N ASP A 213 16.44 11.50 15.48
CA ASP A 213 16.31 11.68 14.03
C ASP A 213 14.81 11.60 13.70
N PHE A 214 14.12 12.73 13.59
CA PHE A 214 12.67 12.72 13.47
C PHE A 214 12.24 12.83 12.00
N TYR A 215 11.57 11.81 11.49
CA TYR A 215 10.85 11.83 10.23
C TYR A 215 9.38 12.15 10.47
N GLY A 216 8.93 13.27 9.90
CA GLY A 216 7.52 13.60 9.79
C GLY A 216 7.09 13.57 8.33
N VAL A 217 5.90 13.04 8.07
CA VAL A 217 5.26 13.14 6.75
C VAL A 217 3.92 13.84 6.86
N SER A 218 3.58 14.72 5.91
CA SER A 218 2.30 15.42 5.90
C SER A 218 2.09 16.19 7.21
N TYR A 219 0.96 16.06 7.90
CA TYR A 219 0.78 16.65 9.24
C TYR A 219 1.90 16.30 10.26
N GLY A 220 2.58 15.17 10.12
CA GLY A 220 3.77 14.85 10.92
C GLY A 220 4.91 15.87 10.76
N THR A 221 4.98 16.57 9.63
CA THR A 221 5.91 17.70 9.42
C THR A 221 5.54 18.91 10.26
N LEU A 222 4.24 19.24 10.36
CA LEU A 222 3.75 20.32 11.23
C LEU A 222 4.07 20.02 12.70
N LEU A 223 3.91 18.76 13.12
CA LEU A 223 4.33 18.30 14.45
C LEU A 223 5.84 18.46 14.67
N ALA A 224 6.67 18.13 13.68
CA ALA A 224 8.10 18.33 13.77
C ALA A 224 8.45 19.82 13.91
N LEU A 225 7.79 20.69 13.14
CA LEU A 225 7.97 22.13 13.19
C LEU A 225 7.58 22.70 14.57
N HIS A 226 6.40 22.34 15.09
CA HIS A 226 6.04 22.74 16.46
C HIS A 226 6.97 22.14 17.51
N GLY A 227 7.41 20.89 17.33
CA GLY A 227 8.40 20.27 18.19
C GLY A 227 9.72 21.04 18.22
N LEU A 228 10.23 21.49 17.07
CA LEU A 228 11.41 22.34 16.97
C LEU A 228 11.22 23.67 17.71
N ARG A 229 10.01 24.22 17.72
CA ARG A 229 9.68 25.46 18.44
C ARG A 229 9.63 25.25 19.95
N GLU A 230 8.93 24.21 20.41
CA GLU A 230 8.63 24.01 21.84
C GLU A 230 9.72 23.23 22.59
N ALA A 231 10.38 22.28 21.93
CA ALA A 231 11.38 21.39 22.51
C ALA A 231 12.53 21.09 21.52
N PRO A 232 13.28 22.11 21.04
CA PRO A 232 14.35 21.94 20.06
C PRO A 232 15.42 20.94 20.49
N ASP A 233 15.66 20.84 21.81
CA ASP A 233 16.60 19.87 22.40
C ASP A 233 16.16 18.40 22.27
N THR A 234 14.99 18.13 21.71
CA THR A 234 14.55 16.76 21.39
C THR A 234 15.25 16.23 20.15
N PHE A 235 15.61 17.11 19.21
CA PHE A 235 16.00 16.75 17.86
C PHE A 235 17.51 16.82 17.67
N ARG A 236 18.06 15.79 17.02
CA ARG A 236 19.43 15.81 16.44
C ARG A 236 19.36 16.17 14.96
N SER A 237 18.32 15.73 14.26
CA SER A 237 17.98 16.15 12.90
C SER A 237 16.49 15.95 12.64
N VAL A 238 15.96 16.61 11.61
CA VAL A 238 14.56 16.50 11.19
C VAL A 238 14.48 16.19 9.69
N ILE A 239 13.57 15.31 9.30
CA ILE A 239 13.17 15.08 7.91
C ILE A 239 11.70 15.48 7.78
N LEU A 240 11.42 16.42 6.89
CA LEU A 240 10.09 16.87 6.53
C LEU A 240 9.76 16.35 5.13
N ASP A 241 8.84 15.39 5.04
CA ASP A 241 8.38 14.82 3.76
C ASP A 241 6.93 15.23 3.50
N ALA A 242 6.60 15.66 2.27
CA ALA A 242 5.26 16.13 1.91
C ALA A 242 4.76 17.21 2.89
N VAL A 243 5.40 18.38 2.83
CA VAL A 243 5.44 19.32 3.97
C VAL A 243 4.16 20.14 4.13
N VAL A 244 3.66 20.19 5.37
CA VAL A 244 2.70 21.18 5.86
C VAL A 244 3.47 22.24 6.66
N PRO A 245 3.76 23.42 6.09
CA PRO A 245 4.44 24.49 6.80
C PRO A 245 3.48 25.16 7.77
N ALA A 246 3.96 25.59 8.93
CA ALA A 246 3.14 26.30 9.91
C ALA A 246 2.47 27.56 9.30
N GLN A 247 3.20 28.30 8.46
CA GLN A 247 2.74 29.57 7.91
C GLN A 247 1.83 29.50 6.68
N LYS A 248 1.38 28.31 6.28
CA LYS A 248 0.37 28.18 5.22
C LYS A 248 -0.75 27.26 5.66
N ASN A 249 -1.97 27.76 5.54
CA ASN A 249 -3.16 26.96 5.78
C ASN A 249 -3.46 26.09 4.53
N PRO A 250 -3.44 24.74 4.64
CA PRO A 250 -3.72 23.86 3.53
C PRO A 250 -5.20 23.92 3.08
N ASN A 251 -6.13 24.21 3.99
CA ASN A 251 -7.56 24.29 3.68
C ASN A 251 -7.89 25.51 2.82
N SER A 252 -7.23 26.66 3.03
CA SER A 252 -7.44 27.83 2.16
C SER A 252 -6.77 27.68 0.79
N SER A 253 -5.76 26.80 0.69
CA SER A 253 -4.99 26.53 -0.54
C SER A 253 -5.51 25.33 -1.34
N VAL A 254 -6.55 24.63 -0.88
CA VAL A 254 -6.99 23.34 -1.44
C VAL A 254 -7.38 23.43 -2.91
N ALA A 255 -8.05 24.51 -3.31
CA ALA A 255 -8.49 24.73 -4.70
C ALA A 255 -7.29 24.91 -5.65
N GLU A 256 -6.30 25.69 -5.23
CA GLU A 256 -5.05 25.88 -5.98
C GLU A 256 -4.28 24.56 -6.10
N SER A 257 -4.10 23.84 -4.98
CA SER A 257 -3.38 22.56 -4.94
C SER A 257 -4.06 21.49 -5.81
N GLN A 258 -5.39 21.38 -5.74
CA GLN A 258 -6.16 20.45 -6.58
C GLN A 258 -6.04 20.79 -8.07
N ASN A 259 -6.16 22.07 -8.42
CA ASN A 259 -5.99 22.53 -9.80
C ASN A 259 -4.58 22.24 -10.32
N ARG A 260 -3.55 22.57 -9.54
CA ARG A 260 -2.15 22.29 -9.87
C ARG A 260 -1.93 20.80 -10.14
N ALA A 261 -2.43 19.91 -9.28
CA ALA A 261 -2.23 18.48 -9.42
C ALA A 261 -2.82 17.93 -10.73
N PHE A 262 -4.02 18.38 -11.09
CA PHE A 262 -4.64 18.01 -12.37
C PHE A 262 -3.90 18.61 -13.57
N GLU A 263 -3.51 19.89 -13.51
CA GLU A 263 -2.74 20.51 -14.59
C GLU A 263 -1.38 19.83 -14.80
N GLN A 264 -0.73 19.40 -13.72
CA GLN A 264 0.52 18.63 -13.78
C GLN A 264 0.29 17.29 -14.50
N LEU A 265 -0.77 16.56 -14.15
CA LEU A 265 -1.14 15.32 -14.84
C LEU A 265 -1.43 15.54 -16.33
N PHE A 266 -2.25 16.54 -16.66
CA PHE A 266 -2.65 16.81 -18.04
C PHE A 266 -1.48 17.27 -18.90
N SER A 267 -0.64 18.16 -18.37
CA SER A 267 0.53 18.68 -19.08
C SER A 267 1.58 17.61 -19.30
N ALA A 268 1.80 16.75 -18.30
CA ALA A 268 2.73 15.63 -18.43
C ALA A 268 2.27 14.61 -19.49
N CYS A 269 0.98 14.23 -19.49
CA CYS A 269 0.47 13.34 -20.53
C CYS A 269 0.51 13.98 -21.92
N ALA A 270 0.24 15.29 -22.04
CA ALA A 270 0.33 16.00 -23.31
C ALA A 270 1.77 16.10 -23.85
N ALA A 271 2.75 16.22 -22.96
CA ALA A 271 4.18 16.28 -23.29
C ALA A 271 4.78 14.90 -23.60
N ASP A 272 4.18 13.81 -23.12
CA ASP A 272 4.55 12.44 -23.44
C ASP A 272 3.88 11.99 -24.75
N GLU A 273 4.68 11.62 -25.76
CA GLU A 273 4.18 11.28 -27.09
C GLU A 273 3.28 10.03 -27.08
N GLU A 274 3.59 9.05 -26.23
CA GLU A 274 2.83 7.80 -26.13
C GLU A 274 1.50 8.04 -25.40
N CYS A 275 1.55 8.75 -24.27
CA CYS A 275 0.37 9.14 -23.50
C CYS A 275 -0.56 10.03 -24.33
N ASN A 276 -0.06 11.09 -24.97
CA ASN A 276 -0.88 11.99 -25.77
C ASN A 276 -1.50 11.29 -26.99
N ARG A 277 -0.81 10.29 -27.57
CA ARG A 277 -1.38 9.47 -28.65
C ARG A 277 -2.50 8.57 -28.16
N ALA A 278 -2.33 7.94 -27.00
CA ALA A 278 -3.33 7.05 -26.40
C ALA A 278 -4.53 7.83 -25.81
N TYR A 279 -4.27 8.99 -25.23
CA TYR A 279 -5.20 9.79 -24.44
C TYR A 279 -5.20 11.28 -24.84
N PRO A 280 -5.49 11.63 -26.11
CA PRO A 280 -5.42 13.01 -26.58
C PRO A 280 -6.41 13.94 -25.86
N ASN A 281 -6.04 15.20 -25.67
CA ASN A 281 -6.89 16.22 -25.02
C ASN A 281 -7.43 15.78 -23.63
N LEU A 282 -6.57 15.14 -22.83
CA LEU A 282 -6.96 14.51 -21.56
C LEU A 282 -7.77 15.44 -20.64
N LYS A 283 -7.33 16.69 -20.47
CA LYS A 283 -8.04 17.72 -19.69
C LYS A 283 -9.49 17.90 -20.13
N GLN A 284 -9.71 18.05 -21.44
CA GLN A 284 -11.06 18.23 -21.99
C GLN A 284 -11.92 16.99 -21.77
N VAL A 285 -11.34 15.80 -21.93
CA VAL A 285 -12.05 14.54 -21.70
C VAL A 285 -12.44 14.39 -20.23
N PHE A 286 -11.55 14.74 -19.31
CA PHE A 286 -11.80 14.69 -17.88
C PHE A 286 -13.00 15.56 -17.47
N TYR A 287 -12.97 16.86 -17.78
CA TYR A 287 -14.07 17.75 -17.38
C TYR A 287 -15.38 17.46 -18.12
N ALA A 288 -15.32 17.05 -19.39
CA ALA A 288 -16.52 16.59 -20.09
C ALA A 288 -17.14 15.33 -19.43
N GLN A 289 -16.31 14.47 -18.84
CA GLN A 289 -16.77 13.31 -18.09
C GLN A 289 -17.37 13.70 -16.74
N VAL A 290 -16.76 14.66 -16.03
CA VAL A 290 -17.34 15.25 -14.81
C VAL A 290 -18.73 15.81 -15.11
N ASP A 291 -18.87 16.62 -16.16
CA ASP A 291 -20.17 17.17 -16.60
C ASP A 291 -21.19 16.07 -16.93
N ALA A 292 -20.77 15.04 -17.67
CA ALA A 292 -21.65 13.95 -18.06
C ALA A 292 -22.16 13.16 -16.85
N LEU A 293 -21.28 12.91 -15.87
CA LEU A 293 -21.61 12.21 -14.63
C LEU A 293 -22.49 13.05 -13.70
N ASN A 294 -22.29 14.38 -13.64
CA ASN A 294 -23.16 15.28 -12.89
C ASN A 294 -24.57 15.38 -13.51
N GLN A 295 -24.70 15.21 -14.83
CA GLN A 295 -26.01 15.13 -15.49
C GLN A 295 -26.67 13.75 -15.33
N LYS A 296 -25.88 12.69 -15.38
CA LYS A 296 -26.35 11.31 -15.29
C LYS A 296 -25.33 10.45 -14.53
N PRO A 297 -25.47 10.35 -13.20
CA PRO A 297 -24.62 9.50 -12.39
C PRO A 297 -24.68 8.04 -12.87
N VAL A 298 -23.57 7.33 -12.67
CA VAL A 298 -23.47 5.90 -12.99
C VAL A 298 -23.50 5.09 -11.71
N ARG A 299 -23.71 3.78 -11.87
CA ARG A 299 -23.62 2.84 -10.77
C ARG A 299 -22.51 1.83 -11.01
N ILE A 300 -21.67 1.63 -10.00
CA ILE A 300 -20.53 0.71 -10.03
C ILE A 300 -20.55 -0.23 -8.84
N ASN A 301 -19.91 -1.38 -8.95
CA ASN A 301 -19.87 -2.36 -7.87
C ASN A 301 -18.63 -2.15 -6.99
N LEU A 302 -18.87 -1.76 -5.72
CA LEU A 302 -17.80 -1.61 -4.73
C LEU A 302 -17.92 -2.72 -3.69
N THR A 303 -16.88 -3.55 -3.57
CA THR A 303 -16.85 -4.67 -2.63
C THR A 303 -15.98 -4.34 -1.42
N ASP A 304 -16.57 -4.38 -0.22
CA ASP A 304 -15.83 -4.25 1.03
C ASP A 304 -15.03 -5.53 1.30
N ALA A 305 -13.70 -5.41 1.28
CA ALA A 305 -12.80 -6.55 1.47
C ALA A 305 -12.97 -7.23 2.83
N LYS A 306 -13.41 -6.49 3.87
CA LYS A 306 -13.59 -7.01 5.24
C LYS A 306 -14.90 -7.78 5.40
N THR A 307 -16.01 -7.22 4.91
CA THR A 307 -17.34 -7.85 5.06
C THR A 307 -17.75 -8.73 3.88
N LYS A 308 -17.01 -8.64 2.77
CA LYS A 308 -17.33 -9.25 1.46
C LYS A 308 -18.65 -8.78 0.86
N LYS A 309 -19.29 -7.76 1.44
CA LYS A 309 -20.52 -7.17 0.90
C LYS A 309 -20.19 -6.29 -0.31
N THR A 310 -20.99 -6.41 -1.35
CA THR A 310 -20.91 -5.57 -2.55
C THR A 310 -22.05 -4.56 -2.54
N TYR A 311 -21.72 -3.31 -2.85
CA TYR A 311 -22.62 -2.17 -2.91
C TYR A 311 -22.71 -1.69 -4.34
N ASN A 312 -23.94 -1.36 -4.78
CA ASN A 312 -24.19 -0.79 -6.10
C ASN A 312 -24.10 0.74 -6.00
N ALA A 313 -22.85 1.22 -5.90
CA ALA A 313 -22.51 2.58 -5.53
C ALA A 313 -22.81 3.58 -6.64
N VAL A 314 -23.35 4.75 -6.29
CA VAL A 314 -23.58 5.86 -7.22
C VAL A 314 -22.30 6.68 -7.32
N ILE A 315 -21.88 7.00 -8.55
CA ILE A 315 -20.77 7.90 -8.84
C ILE A 315 -21.27 9.04 -9.73
N ASP A 316 -21.19 10.25 -9.22
CA ASP A 316 -21.41 11.49 -9.96
C ASP A 316 -20.07 12.13 -10.37
N GLY A 317 -20.13 13.32 -10.97
CA GLY A 317 -18.95 14.03 -11.48
C GLY A 317 -18.05 14.53 -10.36
N ASP A 318 -18.63 15.03 -9.28
CA ASP A 318 -17.91 15.49 -8.09
C ASP A 318 -17.15 14.33 -7.45
N SER A 319 -17.81 13.19 -7.22
CA SER A 319 -17.18 11.97 -6.69
C SER A 319 -16.07 11.45 -7.60
N PHE A 320 -16.24 11.53 -8.92
CA PHE A 320 -15.22 11.13 -9.90
C PHE A 320 -13.99 12.04 -9.85
N MET A 321 -14.19 13.35 -9.73
CA MET A 321 -13.12 14.33 -9.58
C MET A 321 -12.35 14.14 -8.26
N ASP A 322 -13.07 14.04 -7.15
CA ASP A 322 -12.45 13.86 -5.82
C ASP A 322 -11.70 12.53 -5.71
N LEU A 323 -12.24 11.47 -6.31
CA LEU A 323 -11.56 10.18 -6.35
C LEU A 323 -10.25 10.25 -7.13
N LEU A 324 -10.25 10.87 -8.32
CA LEU A 324 -9.04 10.97 -9.13
C LEU A 324 -8.01 11.90 -8.48
N PHE A 325 -8.45 12.96 -7.79
CA PHE A 325 -7.59 13.77 -6.95
C PHE A 325 -6.94 12.93 -5.83
N GLN A 326 -7.73 12.11 -5.13
CA GLN A 326 -7.22 11.20 -4.10
C GLN A 326 -6.30 10.11 -4.67
N PHE A 327 -6.47 9.69 -5.93
CA PHE A 327 -5.54 8.75 -6.56
C PHE A 327 -4.20 9.38 -6.94
N ILE A 328 -4.14 10.69 -7.24
CA ILE A 328 -2.87 11.40 -7.46
C ILE A 328 -1.98 11.36 -6.20
N TYR A 329 -2.60 11.27 -5.01
CA TYR A 329 -1.89 11.16 -3.73
C TYR A 329 -0.92 9.97 -3.72
N ASN A 330 -1.29 8.87 -4.39
CA ASN A 330 -0.47 7.66 -4.47
C ASN A 330 0.36 7.66 -5.76
N THR A 331 1.69 7.77 -5.63
CA THR A 331 2.66 7.74 -6.74
C THR A 331 2.40 6.61 -7.74
N GLU A 332 2.02 5.43 -7.24
CA GLU A 332 1.83 4.24 -8.05
C GLU A 332 0.53 4.24 -8.87
N LEU A 333 -0.44 5.07 -8.51
CA LEU A 333 -1.68 5.22 -9.28
C LEU A 333 -1.56 6.28 -10.38
N VAL A 334 -0.64 7.25 -10.26
CA VAL A 334 -0.48 8.36 -11.22
C VAL A 334 -0.33 7.86 -12.68
N PRO A 335 0.50 6.84 -13.00
CA PRO A 335 0.61 6.31 -14.36
C PRO A 335 -0.69 5.86 -15.01
N ALA A 336 -1.68 5.45 -14.22
CA ALA A 336 -2.91 4.84 -14.68
C ALA A 336 -4.07 5.85 -14.86
N LEU A 337 -3.94 7.06 -14.33
CA LEU A 337 -5.02 8.04 -14.32
C LEU A 337 -5.50 8.45 -15.72
N PRO A 338 -4.62 8.66 -16.73
CA PRO A 338 -5.08 8.96 -18.10
C PRO A 338 -5.98 7.87 -18.66
N GLN A 339 -5.66 6.61 -18.37
CA GLN A 339 -6.49 5.47 -18.75
C GLN A 339 -7.83 5.48 -18.02
N MET A 340 -7.84 5.65 -16.69
CA MET A 340 -9.08 5.66 -15.91
C MET A 340 -10.07 6.71 -16.44
N ILE A 341 -9.56 7.88 -16.82
CA ILE A 341 -10.34 8.97 -17.42
C ILE A 341 -10.94 8.54 -18.77
N TYR A 342 -10.14 7.92 -19.63
CA TYR A 342 -10.58 7.47 -20.95
C TYR A 342 -11.55 6.28 -20.91
N ASP A 343 -11.32 5.35 -19.99
CA ASP A 343 -12.18 4.19 -19.74
C ASP A 343 -13.55 4.67 -19.23
N ALA A 344 -13.58 5.64 -18.30
CA ALA A 344 -14.80 6.24 -17.79
C ALA A 344 -15.63 6.90 -18.90
N ARG A 345 -14.97 7.64 -19.83
CA ARG A 345 -15.62 8.17 -21.05
C ARG A 345 -16.24 7.06 -21.90
N GLY A 346 -15.61 5.89 -21.97
CA GLY A 346 -16.12 4.70 -22.64
C GLY A 346 -17.22 3.94 -21.87
N GLY A 347 -17.56 4.38 -20.66
CA GLY A 347 -18.53 3.72 -19.77
C GLY A 347 -17.97 2.55 -18.98
N SER A 348 -16.64 2.43 -18.87
CA SER A 348 -15.94 1.37 -18.13
C SER A 348 -15.27 1.94 -16.87
N TYR A 349 -15.52 1.34 -15.71
CA TYR A 349 -15.04 1.83 -14.41
C TYR A 349 -14.22 0.79 -13.65
N GLY A 350 -13.77 -0.29 -14.30
CA GLY A 350 -13.18 -1.45 -13.61
C GLY A 350 -11.97 -1.12 -12.72
N LEU A 351 -11.17 -0.12 -13.08
CA LEU A 351 -10.03 0.32 -12.26
C LEU A 351 -10.49 1.10 -11.02
N ILE A 352 -11.49 1.97 -11.20
CA ILE A 352 -12.15 2.68 -10.10
C ILE A 352 -12.82 1.67 -9.15
N GLU A 353 -13.53 0.67 -9.67
CA GLU A 353 -14.14 -0.42 -8.88
C GLU A 353 -13.11 -1.22 -8.08
N THR A 354 -11.85 -1.26 -8.53
CA THR A 354 -10.76 -1.97 -7.88
C THR A 354 -10.14 -1.17 -6.74
N PHE A 355 -9.86 0.13 -6.97
CA PHE A 355 -9.10 0.94 -6.01
C PHE A 355 -9.95 1.77 -5.08
N TYR A 356 -11.13 2.22 -5.50
CA TYR A 356 -12.00 3.03 -4.65
C TYR A 356 -12.39 2.33 -3.33
N PRO A 357 -12.66 1.01 -3.29
CA PRO A 357 -12.94 0.31 -2.03
C PRO A 357 -11.83 0.40 -0.97
N LEU A 358 -10.57 0.60 -1.38
CA LEU A 358 -9.44 0.72 -0.44
C LEU A 358 -9.51 2.01 0.37
N LEU A 359 -10.03 3.08 -0.24
CA LEU A 359 -10.23 4.38 0.41
C LEU A 359 -11.55 4.39 1.17
N LEU A 360 -12.63 3.98 0.52
CA LEU A 360 -13.99 4.15 1.02
C LEU A 360 -14.31 3.30 2.26
N PHE A 361 -13.70 2.12 2.37
CA PHE A 361 -13.95 1.18 3.47
C PHE A 361 -12.82 1.14 4.50
N ASP A 362 -11.96 2.16 4.51
CA ASP A 362 -10.99 2.32 5.58
C ASP A 362 -11.68 2.48 6.94
N ARG A 363 -11.05 1.93 7.97
CA ARG A 363 -11.54 1.88 9.35
C ARG A 363 -10.45 2.26 10.35
N THR A 364 -9.31 2.74 9.86
CA THR A 364 -8.12 2.99 10.66
C THR A 364 -7.92 4.49 10.90
N PHE A 365 -8.45 5.33 10.01
CA PHE A 365 -8.42 6.78 10.16
C PHE A 365 -9.26 7.28 11.35
N ALA A 366 -8.65 8.12 12.19
CA ALA A 366 -9.28 8.73 13.36
C ALA A 366 -9.85 10.12 13.03
N SER A 367 -11.02 10.19 12.38
CA SER A 367 -11.65 11.46 11.99
C SER A 367 -11.90 12.40 13.17
N GLY A 368 -12.15 11.88 14.38
CA GLY A 368 -12.33 12.74 15.56
C GLY A 368 -11.04 13.45 15.97
N MET A 369 -9.88 12.82 15.75
CA MET A 369 -8.58 13.48 15.88
C MET A 369 -8.40 14.51 14.76
N TYR A 370 -8.71 14.14 13.51
CA TYR A 370 -8.64 15.04 12.35
C TYR A 370 -9.41 16.35 12.60
N TYR A 371 -10.69 16.27 12.95
CA TYR A 371 -11.51 17.46 13.20
C TYR A 371 -11.03 18.26 14.41
N SER A 372 -10.58 17.61 15.48
CA SER A 372 -10.10 18.36 16.67
C SER A 372 -8.86 19.19 16.35
N VAL A 373 -7.96 18.66 15.53
CA VAL A 373 -6.75 19.37 15.09
C VAL A 373 -7.10 20.46 14.09
N MET A 374 -7.67 20.09 12.94
CA MET A 374 -7.92 21.04 11.84
C MET A 374 -8.85 22.18 12.27
N CYS A 375 -9.88 21.90 13.09
CA CYS A 375 -10.77 22.95 13.57
C CYS A 375 -10.15 23.85 14.65
N SER A 376 -9.03 23.45 15.26
CA SER A 376 -8.31 24.26 16.24
C SER A 376 -7.29 25.21 15.59
N GLU A 377 -6.81 24.95 14.38
CA GLU A 377 -5.74 25.74 13.79
C GLU A 377 -5.97 26.19 12.34
N ASP A 378 -6.67 25.40 11.51
CA ASP A 378 -6.79 25.67 10.08
C ASP A 378 -8.18 26.21 9.68
N THR A 379 -8.78 27.09 10.48
CA THR A 379 -10.14 27.63 10.22
C THR A 379 -10.26 29.15 10.39
N ASP A 380 -9.14 29.85 10.45
CA ASP A 380 -9.05 31.30 10.60
C ASP A 380 -9.24 32.08 9.28
N PHE A 381 -10.04 31.53 8.36
CA PHE A 381 -10.32 32.09 7.04
C PHE A 381 -11.80 31.93 6.65
N THR A 382 -12.20 32.56 5.57
CA THR A 382 -13.53 32.46 4.97
C THR A 382 -13.46 31.92 3.55
N VAL A 383 -14.59 31.49 3.00
CA VAL A 383 -14.69 31.04 1.61
C VAL A 383 -14.22 32.09 0.59
N ASN A 384 -14.29 33.38 0.94
CA ASN A 384 -13.82 34.46 0.06
C ASN A 384 -12.29 34.60 0.04
N ASP A 385 -11.59 33.97 0.99
CA ASP A 385 -10.13 33.98 1.07
C ASP A 385 -9.51 32.81 0.28
N LEU A 386 -10.33 31.98 -0.38
CA LEU A 386 -9.85 30.96 -1.32
C LEU A 386 -9.22 31.64 -2.55
N GLU A 387 -8.00 31.24 -2.88
CA GLU A 387 -7.32 31.67 -4.10
C GLU A 387 -7.86 30.88 -5.31
N LEU A 388 -8.77 31.51 -6.06
CA LEU A 388 -9.46 30.88 -7.20
C LEU A 388 -8.93 31.36 -8.56
N ASP A 389 -7.97 32.27 -8.57
CA ASP A 389 -7.39 32.81 -9.81
C ASP A 389 -6.67 31.70 -10.60
N GLY A 390 -7.15 31.42 -11.81
CA GLY A 390 -6.59 30.37 -12.67
C GLY A 390 -7.03 28.93 -12.32
N VAL A 391 -7.94 28.77 -11.34
CA VAL A 391 -8.55 27.48 -10.98
C VAL A 391 -9.68 27.14 -11.96
N ASP A 392 -9.76 25.88 -12.39
CA ASP A 392 -10.86 25.42 -13.25
C ASP A 392 -12.23 25.60 -12.56
N PRO A 393 -13.28 26.07 -13.27
CA PRO A 393 -14.59 26.33 -12.68
C PRO A 393 -15.21 25.14 -11.92
N HIS A 394 -14.98 23.90 -12.34
CA HIS A 394 -15.50 22.71 -11.65
C HIS A 394 -14.87 22.57 -10.25
N ILE A 395 -13.55 22.75 -10.18
CA ILE A 395 -12.79 22.69 -8.93
C ILE A 395 -13.19 23.86 -8.03
N ALA A 396 -13.22 25.09 -8.58
CA ALA A 396 -13.60 26.27 -7.83
C ALA A 396 -14.98 26.13 -7.20
N GLN A 397 -15.97 25.62 -7.96
CA GLN A 397 -17.32 25.40 -7.45
C GLN A 397 -17.37 24.34 -6.34
N ALA A 398 -16.73 23.19 -6.55
CA ALA A 398 -16.70 22.11 -5.56
C ALA A 398 -16.01 22.58 -4.27
N GLN A 399 -14.79 23.11 -4.37
CA GLN A 399 -14.00 23.53 -3.22
C GLN A 399 -14.61 24.70 -2.44
N THR A 400 -15.30 25.63 -3.12
CA THR A 400 -16.08 26.69 -2.45
C THR A 400 -17.15 26.08 -1.54
N ARG A 401 -17.92 25.11 -2.06
CA ARG A 401 -19.00 24.45 -1.33
C ARG A 401 -18.46 23.60 -0.19
N ASP A 402 -17.43 22.81 -0.44
CA ASP A 402 -16.91 21.84 0.51
C ASP A 402 -16.14 22.55 1.65
N THR A 403 -15.42 23.62 1.33
CA THR A 403 -14.82 24.52 2.33
C THR A 403 -15.88 25.16 3.22
N ALA A 404 -17.00 25.64 2.64
CA ALA A 404 -18.08 26.22 3.42
C ALA A 404 -18.67 25.21 4.42
N ALA A 405 -18.89 23.96 3.98
CA ALA A 405 -19.38 22.89 4.83
C ALA A 405 -18.37 22.51 5.92
N PHE A 406 -17.07 22.46 5.59
CA PHE A 406 -16.01 22.19 6.56
C PHE A 406 -15.92 23.26 7.65
N LEU A 407 -15.92 24.54 7.28
CA LEU A 407 -15.93 25.65 8.24
C LEU A 407 -17.18 25.62 9.13
N GLN A 408 -18.34 25.27 8.58
CA GLN A 408 -19.58 25.08 9.35
C GLN A 408 -19.47 23.92 10.34
N LEU A 409 -18.92 22.79 9.92
CA LEU A 409 -18.64 21.65 10.79
C LEU A 409 -17.72 22.07 11.93
N CYS A 410 -16.64 22.80 11.65
CA CYS A 410 -15.70 23.22 12.68
C CYS A 410 -16.29 24.17 13.72
N GLN A 411 -17.17 25.09 13.31
CA GLN A 411 -17.93 25.92 14.26
C GLN A 411 -18.77 25.08 15.23
N LYS A 412 -19.33 23.96 14.77
CA LYS A 412 -20.12 23.04 15.60
C LYS A 412 -19.26 22.02 16.35
N TRP A 413 -18.10 21.66 15.80
CA TRP A 413 -17.08 20.84 16.48
C TRP A 413 -16.56 21.57 17.72
N ASN A 414 -16.44 22.90 17.64
CA ASN A 414 -16.31 23.81 18.79
C ASN A 414 -15.18 23.36 19.74
N VAL A 415 -13.96 23.36 19.22
CA VAL A 415 -12.70 23.22 19.97
C VAL A 415 -12.01 24.60 20.03
N PRO A 416 -11.21 24.88 21.07
CA PRO A 416 -10.50 26.16 21.19
C PRO A 416 -9.50 26.38 20.04
N PRO A 417 -9.45 27.57 19.45
CA PRO A 417 -8.43 27.88 18.45
C PRO A 417 -7.05 28.04 19.11
N LEU A 418 -5.98 27.58 18.44
CA LEU A 418 -4.59 27.77 18.87
C LEU A 418 -4.12 29.23 18.71
N GLY A 419 -4.77 29.98 17.82
CA GLY A 419 -4.46 31.37 17.50
C GLY A 419 -3.18 31.51 16.67
N ALA A 420 -2.83 32.76 16.35
CA ALA A 420 -1.80 33.11 15.35
C ALA A 420 -0.40 32.48 15.56
N ARG A 421 -0.10 31.99 16.78
CA ARG A 421 1.17 31.28 17.05
C ARG A 421 1.25 29.96 16.28
N ALA A 422 0.12 29.31 15.98
CA ALA A 422 0.11 28.12 15.14
C ALA A 422 0.70 28.45 13.76
N ASP A 423 0.36 29.62 13.23
CA ASP A 423 0.67 30.04 11.86
C ASP A 423 2.01 30.78 11.70
N GLU A 424 2.77 30.97 12.77
CA GLU A 424 4.08 31.63 12.70
C GLU A 424 5.13 30.72 12.04
N PRO A 425 5.99 31.23 11.14
CA PRO A 425 7.11 30.45 10.62
C PRO A 425 8.02 29.92 11.75
N VAL A 426 8.44 28.65 11.67
CA VAL A 426 9.33 28.05 12.68
C VAL A 426 10.78 28.32 12.33
N THR A 427 11.50 28.97 13.25
CA THR A 427 12.94 29.17 13.12
C THR A 427 13.71 28.14 13.96
N ALA A 428 14.64 27.41 13.34
CA ALA A 428 15.43 26.39 14.03
C ALA A 428 16.87 26.28 13.50
N GLN A 429 17.80 25.92 14.40
CA GLN A 429 19.20 25.60 14.08
C GLN A 429 19.46 24.10 14.18
N VAL A 430 18.58 23.31 13.58
CA VAL A 430 18.66 21.84 13.55
C VAL A 430 18.76 21.42 12.08
N PRO A 431 19.75 20.58 11.71
CA PRO A 431 19.85 20.12 10.34
C PRO A 431 18.55 19.46 9.88
N THR A 432 18.05 19.91 8.74
CA THR A 432 16.75 19.50 8.23
C THR A 432 16.82 19.06 6.77
N LEU A 433 16.27 17.88 6.48
CA LEU A 433 16.05 17.39 5.12
C LEU A 433 14.59 17.63 4.74
N VAL A 434 14.34 18.23 3.58
CA VAL A 434 13.00 18.52 3.07
C VAL A 434 12.81 17.76 1.76
N LEU A 435 11.77 16.93 1.69
CA LEU A 435 11.42 16.09 0.56
C LEU A 435 10.02 16.46 0.06
N SER A 436 9.83 16.54 -1.25
CA SER A 436 8.51 16.84 -1.84
C SER A 436 8.32 16.11 -3.17
N GLY A 437 7.12 15.60 -3.40
CA GLY A 437 6.73 15.05 -4.70
C GLY A 437 6.13 16.14 -5.60
N ASP A 438 6.51 16.15 -6.88
CA ASP A 438 5.97 17.14 -7.82
C ASP A 438 4.49 16.89 -8.15
N TYR A 439 4.00 15.66 -7.98
CA TYR A 439 2.58 15.32 -8.11
C TYR A 439 1.82 15.40 -6.79
N ASP A 440 2.45 15.75 -5.67
CA ASP A 440 1.77 15.83 -4.39
C ASP A 440 0.54 16.77 -4.47
N PRO A 441 -0.68 16.22 -4.31
CA PRO A 441 -1.91 16.98 -4.50
C PRO A 441 -2.31 17.79 -3.26
N ILE A 442 -1.73 17.50 -2.10
CA ILE A 442 -2.12 18.10 -0.81
C ILE A 442 -1.08 19.11 -0.34
N THR A 443 0.20 18.75 -0.43
CA THR A 443 1.34 19.52 0.07
C THR A 443 2.35 19.76 -1.05
N PRO A 444 2.04 20.65 -2.01
CA PRO A 444 2.87 20.84 -3.19
C PRO A 444 4.27 21.39 -2.83
N PRO A 445 5.29 21.20 -3.69
CA PRO A 445 6.68 21.57 -3.39
C PRO A 445 6.94 22.99 -2.81
N PRO A 446 6.22 24.06 -3.21
CA PRO A 446 6.38 25.38 -2.59
C PRO A 446 6.16 25.41 -1.08
N PHE A 447 5.44 24.44 -0.52
CA PHE A 447 5.21 24.31 0.92
C PHE A 447 6.49 23.89 1.65
N GLY A 448 7.23 22.91 1.10
CA GLY A 448 8.52 22.50 1.62
C GLY A 448 9.56 23.61 1.53
N GLN A 449 9.57 24.37 0.43
CA GLN A 449 10.43 25.54 0.27
C GLN A 449 10.14 26.59 1.36
N ALA A 450 8.86 26.90 1.61
CA ALA A 450 8.45 27.86 2.63
C ALA A 450 8.90 27.42 4.05
N ALA A 451 8.75 26.14 4.41
CA ALA A 451 9.24 25.64 5.70
C ALA A 451 10.76 25.77 5.84
N ALA A 452 11.51 25.57 4.76
CA ALA A 452 12.97 25.61 4.77
C ALA A 452 13.57 27.02 4.94
N GLU A 453 12.84 28.09 4.57
CA GLU A 453 13.34 29.47 4.58
C GLU A 453 13.90 29.93 5.93
N THR A 454 13.34 29.43 7.04
CA THR A 454 13.69 29.83 8.41
C THR A 454 14.47 28.76 9.19
N ILE A 455 14.89 27.67 8.54
CA ILE A 455 15.58 26.54 9.19
C ILE A 455 17.00 26.43 8.63
N THR A 456 18.01 26.26 9.48
CA THR A 456 19.41 26.19 9.03
C THR A 456 20.24 25.15 9.80
N PRO A 457 21.02 24.27 9.12
CA PRO A 457 21.02 24.05 7.67
C PRO A 457 19.78 23.30 7.20
N SER A 458 19.32 23.59 5.98
CA SER A 458 18.23 22.87 5.31
C SER A 458 18.65 22.36 3.92
N TYR A 459 18.24 21.15 3.56
CA TYR A 459 18.47 20.55 2.24
C TYR A 459 17.13 20.20 1.61
N VAL A 460 16.78 20.84 0.49
CA VAL A 460 15.47 20.70 -0.16
C VAL A 460 15.60 19.88 -1.44
N TYR A 461 14.78 18.84 -1.59
CA TYR A 461 14.76 17.97 -2.75
C TYR A 461 13.34 17.72 -3.24
N GLU A 462 13.18 17.73 -4.56
CA GLU A 462 11.92 17.52 -5.24
C GLU A 462 12.03 16.29 -6.16
N PHE A 463 11.01 15.44 -6.11
CA PHE A 463 10.92 14.20 -6.89
C PHE A 463 9.89 14.37 -8.02
N PRO A 464 10.33 14.48 -9.29
CA PRO A 464 9.45 14.87 -10.40
C PRO A 464 8.27 13.94 -10.69
N ALA A 465 8.34 12.68 -10.28
CA ALA A 465 7.34 11.67 -10.61
C ALA A 465 6.54 11.19 -9.38
N TYR A 466 6.81 11.74 -8.19
CA TYR A 466 6.21 11.25 -6.95
C TYR A 466 4.99 12.07 -6.55
N GLY A 467 3.98 11.38 -6.01
CA GLY A 467 2.84 11.94 -5.29
C GLY A 467 3.20 12.28 -3.84
N HIS A 468 2.30 11.97 -2.92
CA HIS A 468 2.42 12.36 -1.52
C HIS A 468 3.25 11.36 -0.70
N GLY A 469 4.29 11.86 -0.04
CA GLY A 469 5.24 11.06 0.75
C GLY A 469 6.31 10.40 -0.12
N ALA A 470 7.50 11.00 -0.16
CA ALA A 470 8.63 10.51 -0.93
C ALA A 470 9.19 9.19 -0.37
N MET A 471 9.32 9.03 0.95
CA MET A 471 9.89 7.82 1.57
C MET A 471 9.15 6.54 1.12
N THR A 472 7.83 6.59 0.99
CA THR A 472 7.02 5.44 0.54
C THR A 472 6.95 5.28 -0.97
N SER A 473 7.53 6.20 -1.74
CA SER A 473 7.42 6.26 -3.20
C SER A 473 8.61 5.67 -3.94
N GLY A 474 9.79 5.54 -3.33
CA GLY A 474 10.94 4.95 -4.02
C GLY A 474 12.24 4.84 -3.23
N ASN A 475 13.26 4.26 -3.86
CA ASN A 475 14.55 3.97 -3.21
C ASN A 475 15.45 5.20 -3.08
N CYS A 476 15.35 6.16 -4.00
CA CYS A 476 16.17 7.38 -3.94
C CYS A 476 15.97 8.18 -2.63
N PRO A 477 14.75 8.56 -2.21
CA PRO A 477 14.58 9.23 -0.92
C PRO A 477 14.99 8.35 0.26
N ASN A 478 14.79 7.03 0.18
CA ASN A 478 15.20 6.08 1.21
C ASN A 478 16.72 6.10 1.45
N GLU A 479 17.52 6.11 0.38
CA GLU A 479 18.98 6.24 0.45
C GLU A 479 19.40 7.62 0.96
N MET A 480 18.72 8.69 0.52
CA MET A 480 18.99 10.06 0.99
C MET A 480 18.69 10.24 2.47
N ILE A 481 17.58 9.67 2.97
CA ILE A 481 17.21 9.66 4.40
C ILE A 481 18.28 8.92 5.19
N ALA A 482 18.68 7.71 4.77
CA ALA A 482 19.71 6.94 5.47
C ALA A 482 21.04 7.69 5.53
N ALA A 483 21.47 8.30 4.42
CA ALA A 483 22.70 9.11 4.37
C ALA A 483 22.62 10.35 5.27
N PHE A 484 21.46 11.01 5.30
CA PHE A 484 21.20 12.18 6.15
C PHE A 484 21.21 11.81 7.65
N VAL A 485 20.58 10.69 8.02
CA VAL A 485 20.59 10.17 9.40
C VAL A 485 22.02 9.82 9.86
N GLN A 486 22.88 9.34 8.96
CA GLN A 486 24.28 9.09 9.30
C GLN A 486 25.08 10.38 9.48
N ASN A 487 24.88 11.37 8.61
CA ASN A 487 25.62 12.63 8.63
C ASN A 487 24.72 13.84 8.31
N PRO A 488 23.97 14.35 9.31
CA PRO A 488 23.00 15.42 9.08
C PRO A 488 23.65 16.77 8.74
N GLY A 489 24.95 16.92 9.00
CA GLY A 489 25.72 18.11 8.65
C GLY A 489 26.09 18.22 7.16
N THR A 490 25.77 17.21 6.35
CA THR A 490 26.13 17.16 4.92
C THR A 490 24.90 16.93 4.05
N ALA A 491 24.80 17.66 2.95
CA ALA A 491 23.74 17.46 1.96
C ALA A 491 23.81 16.03 1.38
N PRO A 492 22.72 15.26 1.37
CA PRO A 492 22.67 13.95 0.72
C PRO A 492 22.92 14.04 -0.80
N ASN A 493 23.38 12.94 -1.41
CA ASN A 493 23.62 12.90 -2.85
C ASN A 493 22.28 12.84 -3.61
N ALA A 494 22.06 13.78 -4.53
CA ALA A 494 20.86 13.87 -5.36
C ALA A 494 20.98 13.19 -6.74
N SER A 495 22.06 12.46 -7.03
CA SER A 495 22.27 11.84 -8.35
C SER A 495 21.15 10.85 -8.70
N CYS A 496 20.62 10.13 -7.72
CA CYS A 496 19.53 9.16 -7.92
C CYS A 496 18.24 9.82 -8.45
N ILE A 497 17.97 11.09 -8.16
CA ILE A 497 16.76 11.79 -8.64
C ILE A 497 16.76 11.88 -10.18
N LYS A 498 17.95 11.98 -10.80
CA LYS A 498 18.08 11.99 -12.26
C LYS A 498 17.92 10.59 -12.87
N GLU A 499 18.26 9.55 -12.10
CA GLU A 499 18.25 8.16 -12.52
C GLU A 499 16.85 7.52 -12.35
N ASP A 500 16.09 7.95 -11.34
CA ASP A 500 14.76 7.43 -10.97
C ASP A 500 13.61 7.96 -11.84
N ALA A 501 13.88 8.10 -13.15
CA ALA A 501 13.01 8.66 -14.17
C ALA A 501 12.47 10.07 -13.82
N THR A 502 13.04 11.10 -14.43
CA THR A 502 12.56 12.50 -14.36
C THR A 502 11.10 12.72 -14.78
N ARG A 503 10.35 11.67 -15.18
CA ARG A 503 8.98 11.72 -15.70
C ARG A 503 8.22 10.46 -15.33
N VAL A 504 6.92 10.63 -15.07
CA VAL A 504 5.96 9.52 -14.95
C VAL A 504 5.93 8.71 -16.24
N THR A 505 6.07 7.38 -16.13
CA THR A 505 5.87 6.47 -17.26
C THR A 505 4.40 6.06 -17.30
N PHE A 506 3.59 6.76 -18.09
CA PHE A 506 2.16 6.48 -18.20
C PHE A 506 1.86 5.10 -18.76
N ILE A 507 0.83 4.46 -18.25
CA ILE A 507 0.32 3.18 -18.76
C ILE A 507 -0.45 3.46 -20.05
N THR A 508 -0.05 2.81 -21.15
CA THR A 508 -0.73 2.92 -22.44
C THR A 508 -0.89 1.54 -23.10
N PRO A 509 -1.74 1.40 -24.12
CA PRO A 509 -1.86 0.15 -24.88
C PRO A 509 -0.56 -0.32 -25.57
N VAL A 510 0.42 0.57 -25.72
CA VAL A 510 1.71 0.26 -26.37
C VAL A 510 2.67 -0.40 -25.38
N ASN A 511 2.77 0.09 -24.15
CA ASN A 511 3.71 -0.42 -23.15
C ASN A 511 3.08 -1.44 -22.17
N TRP A 512 1.75 -1.54 -22.13
CA TRP A 512 1.02 -2.38 -21.17
C TRP A 512 0.03 -3.34 -21.83
N ILE A 513 -0.09 -4.55 -21.28
CA ILE A 513 -1.14 -5.51 -21.67
C ILE A 513 -2.15 -5.62 -20.55
N HIS A 514 -3.38 -5.16 -20.81
CA HIS A 514 -4.50 -5.34 -19.88
C HIS A 514 -4.92 -6.79 -19.83
N ALA A 515 -4.80 -7.36 -18.63
CA ALA A 515 -5.27 -8.71 -18.35
C ALA A 515 -5.90 -8.71 -16.96
N ALA A 516 -7.24 -8.64 -16.91
CA ALA A 516 -8.00 -8.65 -15.67
C ALA A 516 -7.63 -9.83 -14.76
N GLY A 517 -7.23 -10.97 -15.33
CA GLY A 517 -6.76 -12.13 -14.58
C GLY A 517 -5.42 -11.93 -13.88
N ILE A 518 -4.47 -11.25 -14.53
CA ILE A 518 -3.20 -10.89 -13.92
C ILE A 518 -3.43 -9.86 -12.83
N GLY A 519 -4.26 -8.86 -13.10
CA GLY A 519 -4.66 -7.86 -12.10
C GLY A 519 -5.24 -8.50 -10.83
N LYS A 520 -6.23 -9.38 -10.99
CA LYS A 520 -6.84 -10.13 -9.87
C LYS A 520 -5.83 -10.99 -9.12
N MET A 521 -4.91 -11.63 -9.84
CA MET A 521 -3.86 -12.45 -9.24
C MET A 521 -2.90 -11.59 -8.42
N ASN A 522 -2.50 -10.44 -8.92
CA ASN A 522 -1.59 -9.52 -8.24
C ASN A 522 -2.26 -8.89 -7.01
N LEU A 523 -3.52 -8.45 -7.13
CA LEU A 523 -4.33 -7.99 -6.00
C LEU A 523 -4.48 -9.08 -4.93
N ALA A 524 -4.75 -10.33 -5.34
CA ALA A 524 -4.84 -11.44 -4.39
C ALA A 524 -3.52 -11.67 -3.63
N ILE A 525 -2.37 -11.41 -4.26
CA ILE A 525 -1.06 -11.51 -3.61
C ILE A 525 -0.84 -10.35 -2.65
N LEU A 526 -1.11 -9.12 -3.09
CA LEU A 526 -1.02 -7.91 -2.25
C LEU A 526 -1.93 -8.02 -1.01
N GLN A 527 -3.09 -8.65 -1.15
CA GLN A 527 -4.04 -8.88 -0.05
C GLN A 527 -3.74 -10.15 0.77
N ALA A 528 -2.65 -10.86 0.48
CA ALA A 528 -2.34 -12.17 1.06
C ALA A 528 -3.51 -13.18 1.00
N ASN A 529 -4.34 -13.07 -0.04
CA ASN A 529 -5.53 -13.88 -0.27
C ASN A 529 -5.15 -15.24 -0.88
N LEU A 530 -4.75 -16.17 -0.02
CA LEU A 530 -4.36 -17.53 -0.39
C LEU A 530 -5.49 -18.31 -1.10
N GLU A 531 -6.76 -17.98 -0.86
CA GLU A 531 -7.90 -18.70 -1.45
C GLU A 531 -7.89 -18.65 -2.98
N PHE A 532 -7.46 -17.54 -3.56
CA PHE A 532 -7.31 -17.37 -5.01
C PHE A 532 -6.38 -18.44 -5.62
N PHE A 533 -5.36 -18.85 -4.86
CA PHE A 533 -4.30 -19.77 -5.32
C PHE A 533 -4.55 -21.23 -4.95
N LEU A 534 -5.50 -21.55 -4.06
CA LEU A 534 -5.72 -22.93 -3.61
C LEU A 534 -6.06 -23.87 -4.78
N ALA A 535 -7.06 -23.51 -5.58
CA ALA A 535 -7.49 -24.32 -6.72
C ALA A 535 -6.36 -24.61 -7.72
N PRO A 536 -5.62 -23.61 -8.25
CA PRO A 536 -4.52 -23.88 -9.17
C PRO A 536 -3.37 -24.64 -8.52
N ILE A 537 -3.06 -24.42 -7.24
CA ILE A 537 -2.02 -25.18 -6.53
C ILE A 537 -2.39 -26.66 -6.46
N PHE A 538 -3.63 -27.00 -6.07
CA PHE A 538 -4.08 -28.40 -6.02
C PHE A 538 -4.07 -29.07 -7.39
N LEU A 539 -4.55 -28.36 -8.42
CA LEU A 539 -4.55 -28.85 -9.79
C LEU A 539 -3.12 -29.09 -10.30
N LEU A 540 -2.21 -28.15 -10.07
CA LEU A 540 -0.81 -28.28 -10.45
C LEU A 540 -0.12 -29.44 -9.72
N ALA A 541 -0.30 -29.55 -8.40
CA ALA A 541 0.25 -30.64 -7.61
C ALA A 541 -0.20 -32.00 -8.14
N PHE A 542 -1.48 -32.12 -8.51
CA PHE A 542 -2.01 -33.34 -9.12
C PHE A 542 -1.41 -33.61 -10.51
N LEU A 543 -1.28 -32.59 -11.35
CA LEU A 543 -0.65 -32.68 -12.67
C LEU A 543 0.82 -33.11 -12.60
N LEU A 544 1.57 -32.65 -11.59
CA LEU A 544 2.98 -32.99 -11.39
C LEU A 544 3.19 -34.44 -10.95
N THR A 545 2.15 -35.15 -10.51
CA THR A 545 2.27 -36.59 -10.16
C THR A 545 2.71 -37.45 -11.35
N ILE A 546 2.56 -36.98 -12.60
CA ILE A 546 3.01 -37.69 -13.80
C ILE A 546 4.51 -38.01 -13.75
N PHE A 547 5.32 -37.14 -13.15
CA PHE A 547 6.78 -37.33 -13.03
C PHE A 547 7.17 -38.44 -12.06
N VAL A 548 6.25 -38.85 -11.17
CA VAL A 548 6.46 -39.94 -10.23
C VAL A 548 5.74 -41.20 -10.70
N LEU A 549 4.43 -41.10 -10.97
CA LEU A 549 3.57 -42.24 -11.29
C LEU A 549 3.72 -42.70 -12.74
N GLY A 550 4.03 -41.80 -13.68
CA GLY A 550 4.26 -42.13 -15.09
C GLY A 550 5.40 -43.13 -15.29
N PRO A 551 6.62 -42.85 -14.78
CA PRO A 551 7.73 -43.80 -14.81
C PRO A 551 7.43 -45.13 -14.10
N LEU A 552 6.72 -45.10 -12.97
CA LEU A 552 6.31 -46.31 -12.26
C LEU A 552 5.37 -47.18 -13.11
N PHE A 553 4.38 -46.59 -13.77
CA PHE A 553 3.50 -47.33 -14.68
C PHE A 553 4.26 -47.90 -15.89
N TRP A 554 5.26 -47.19 -16.40
CA TRP A 554 6.14 -47.70 -17.45
C TRP A 554 6.99 -48.88 -16.97
N LEU A 555 7.61 -48.78 -15.79
CA LEU A 555 8.39 -49.86 -15.17
C LEU A 555 7.54 -51.12 -14.90
N VAL A 556 6.33 -50.95 -14.38
CA VAL A 556 5.38 -52.05 -14.16
C VAL A 556 4.98 -52.70 -15.48
N ARG A 557 4.78 -51.92 -16.55
CA ARG A 557 4.47 -52.47 -17.88
C ARG A 557 5.67 -53.21 -18.48
N TYR A 558 6.87 -52.68 -18.31
CA TYR A 558 8.13 -53.29 -18.75
C TYR A 558 8.38 -54.62 -18.04
N SER A 559 8.17 -54.69 -16.71
CA SER A 559 8.33 -55.92 -15.93
C SER A 559 7.28 -56.98 -16.24
N GLN A 560 6.06 -56.57 -16.62
CA GLN A 560 4.97 -57.49 -16.98
C GLN A 560 5.04 -58.06 -18.41
N LYS A 561 6.05 -57.71 -19.23
CA LYS A 561 6.25 -58.20 -20.62
C LYS A 561 4.97 -58.18 -21.49
N ARG A 562 4.11 -57.17 -21.34
CA ARG A 562 2.87 -57.09 -22.15
C ARG A 562 3.19 -56.76 -23.61
N PRO A 563 2.69 -57.50 -24.62
CA PRO A 563 3.22 -57.46 -25.99
C PRO A 563 2.55 -56.44 -26.93
N SER A 564 1.49 -55.75 -26.51
CA SER A 564 0.81 -54.81 -27.41
C SER A 564 1.59 -53.50 -27.52
N GLU A 565 2.12 -53.24 -28.71
CA GLU A 565 2.65 -51.93 -29.06
C GLU A 565 1.57 -50.87 -28.83
N PRO A 566 1.75 -49.94 -27.88
CA PRO A 566 0.77 -48.89 -27.67
C PRO A 566 0.62 -48.08 -28.96
N ASN A 567 -0.63 -47.76 -29.33
CA ASN A 567 -0.87 -46.88 -30.46
C ASN A 567 -0.24 -45.50 -30.23
N LEU A 568 -0.09 -44.73 -31.30
CA LEU A 568 0.53 -43.40 -31.26
C LEU A 568 -0.05 -42.53 -30.12
N PHE A 569 -1.38 -42.46 -29.99
CA PHE A 569 -2.04 -41.65 -28.96
C PHE A 569 -1.74 -42.11 -27.52
N ALA A 570 -1.70 -43.41 -27.26
CA ALA A 570 -1.34 -43.96 -25.95
C ALA A 570 0.16 -43.80 -25.63
N ARG A 571 1.02 -43.65 -26.65
CA ARG A 571 2.44 -43.27 -26.48
C ARG A 571 2.59 -41.78 -26.22
N LEU A 572 1.80 -40.95 -26.88
CA LEU A 572 1.89 -39.48 -26.79
C LEU A 572 1.24 -38.94 -25.52
N ALA A 573 0.18 -39.55 -24.99
CA ALA A 573 -0.56 -39.01 -23.85
C ALA A 573 0.30 -38.71 -22.60
N PRO A 574 1.23 -39.58 -22.16
CA PRO A 574 2.13 -39.27 -21.03
C PRO A 574 3.07 -38.08 -21.31
N TRP A 575 3.51 -37.92 -22.56
CA TRP A 575 4.35 -36.79 -22.97
C TRP A 575 3.56 -35.49 -23.06
N LEU A 576 2.35 -35.53 -23.62
CA LEU A 576 1.46 -34.37 -23.70
C LEU A 576 1.13 -33.82 -22.32
N ILE A 577 0.82 -34.69 -21.35
CA ILE A 577 0.52 -34.25 -19.98
C ILE A 577 1.78 -33.86 -19.21
N ALA A 578 2.92 -34.55 -19.37
CA ALA A 578 4.18 -34.11 -18.78
C ALA A 578 4.56 -32.70 -19.28
N PHE A 579 4.39 -32.45 -20.59
CA PHE A 579 4.62 -31.14 -21.18
C PHE A 579 3.62 -30.10 -20.67
N ALA A 580 2.32 -30.42 -20.60
CA ALA A 580 1.31 -29.53 -20.02
C ALA A 580 1.61 -29.21 -18.54
N SER A 581 2.02 -30.21 -17.74
CA SER A 581 2.40 -30.01 -16.34
C SER A 581 3.62 -29.09 -16.20
N LEU A 582 4.62 -29.20 -17.09
CA LEU A 582 5.77 -28.30 -17.11
C LEU A 582 5.39 -26.89 -17.53
N ILE A 583 4.52 -26.73 -18.53
CA ILE A 583 3.99 -25.42 -18.95
C ILE A 583 3.26 -24.75 -17.78
N ALA A 584 2.39 -25.49 -17.08
CA ALA A 584 1.69 -24.97 -15.91
C ALA A 584 2.66 -24.60 -14.79
N ALA A 585 3.64 -25.45 -14.47
CA ALA A 585 4.65 -25.13 -13.47
C ALA A 585 5.47 -23.89 -13.86
N ALA A 586 5.87 -23.78 -15.13
CA ALA A 586 6.57 -22.63 -15.66
C ALA A 586 5.74 -21.35 -15.57
N PHE A 587 4.41 -21.40 -15.78
CA PHE A 587 3.53 -20.25 -15.57
C PHE A 587 3.63 -19.71 -14.14
N PHE A 588 3.33 -20.56 -13.15
CA PHE A 588 3.32 -20.13 -11.75
C PHE A 588 4.70 -19.71 -11.26
N LEU A 589 5.76 -20.39 -11.72
CA LEU A 589 7.13 -19.99 -11.42
C LEU A 589 7.48 -18.63 -12.06
N SER A 590 7.09 -18.40 -13.30
CA SER A 590 7.36 -17.12 -14.00
C SER A 590 6.62 -15.97 -13.33
N VAL A 591 5.35 -16.16 -12.98
CA VAL A 591 4.57 -15.17 -12.22
C VAL A 591 5.24 -14.88 -10.88
N LEU A 592 5.64 -15.92 -10.14
CA LEU A 592 6.30 -15.76 -8.84
C LEU A 592 7.64 -15.00 -8.98
N VAL A 593 8.47 -15.40 -9.95
CA VAL A 593 9.76 -14.72 -10.21
C VAL A 593 9.54 -13.28 -10.60
N LEU A 594 8.57 -12.99 -11.46
CA LEU A 594 8.27 -11.61 -11.85
C LEU A 594 7.82 -10.77 -10.66
N LEU A 595 6.97 -11.30 -9.80
CA LEU A 595 6.51 -10.56 -8.63
C LEU A 595 7.65 -10.32 -7.65
N ILE A 596 8.55 -11.30 -7.49
CA ILE A 596 9.77 -11.11 -6.73
C ILE A 596 10.63 -10.02 -7.38
N VAL A 597 10.81 -10.05 -8.69
CA VAL A 597 11.62 -9.05 -9.41
C VAL A 597 11.00 -7.66 -9.31
N ALA A 598 9.70 -7.51 -9.56
CA ALA A 598 8.98 -6.25 -9.44
C ALA A 598 9.04 -5.71 -8.01
N ALA A 599 8.84 -6.58 -7.00
CA ALA A 599 8.97 -6.19 -5.59
C ALA A 599 10.42 -5.80 -5.24
N LEU A 600 11.43 -6.52 -5.75
CA LEU A 600 12.84 -6.21 -5.50
C LEU A 600 13.31 -4.93 -6.22
N GLN A 601 12.71 -4.61 -7.37
CA GLN A 601 13.00 -3.41 -8.13
C GLN A 601 12.16 -2.21 -7.68
N ASN A 602 11.22 -2.41 -6.75
CA ASN A 602 10.22 -1.43 -6.37
C ASN A 602 9.52 -0.81 -7.59
N GLU A 603 9.28 -1.65 -8.61
CA GLU A 603 8.47 -1.26 -9.77
C GLU A 603 7.03 -1.07 -9.31
N ASN A 604 6.27 -0.28 -10.07
CA ASN A 604 4.87 0.04 -9.78
C ASN A 604 3.99 -1.21 -9.61
N THR A 605 3.93 -1.72 -8.38
CA THR A 605 3.25 -2.97 -8.03
C THR A 605 1.74 -2.83 -8.06
N ILE A 606 1.23 -1.61 -7.85
CA ILE A 606 -0.19 -1.29 -8.00
C ILE A 606 -0.56 -1.23 -9.48
N GLY A 607 0.33 -0.76 -10.35
CA GLY A 607 0.22 -0.80 -11.80
C GLY A 607 0.07 -2.24 -12.31
N LEU A 608 0.74 -3.20 -11.68
CA LEU A 608 0.54 -4.64 -11.95
C LEU A 608 -0.89 -5.13 -11.64
N ALA A 609 -1.70 -4.42 -10.85
CA ALA A 609 -3.13 -4.72 -10.72
C ALA A 609 -3.92 -4.42 -12.02
N LEU A 610 -3.34 -3.67 -12.95
CA LEU A 610 -3.94 -3.28 -14.23
C LEU A 610 -3.59 -4.24 -15.38
N GLY A 611 -2.62 -5.13 -15.16
CA GLY A 611 -2.05 -6.01 -16.17
C GLY A 611 -0.56 -6.22 -15.94
N ALA A 612 0.24 -6.23 -17.00
CA ALA A 612 1.69 -6.24 -16.87
C ALA A 612 2.34 -5.57 -18.09
N PRO A 613 3.63 -5.22 -17.99
CA PRO A 613 4.39 -4.65 -19.10
C PRO A 613 4.31 -5.55 -20.34
N ARG A 614 4.12 -4.95 -21.51
CA ARG A 614 4.10 -5.65 -22.81
C ARG A 614 5.40 -6.39 -23.09
N ALA A 615 6.51 -5.97 -22.48
CA ALA A 615 7.78 -6.68 -22.49
C ALA A 615 7.66 -8.14 -21.99
N TRP A 616 6.66 -8.45 -21.16
CA TRP A 616 6.42 -9.77 -20.59
C TRP A 616 5.49 -10.65 -21.45
N TRP A 617 5.30 -10.31 -22.73
CA TRP A 617 4.42 -11.01 -23.68
C TRP A 617 4.53 -12.55 -23.60
N VAL A 618 5.73 -13.11 -23.42
CA VAL A 618 5.93 -14.58 -23.35
C VAL A 618 5.04 -15.25 -22.29
N ILE A 619 4.80 -14.61 -21.15
CA ILE A 619 4.04 -15.19 -20.03
C ILE A 619 2.55 -15.31 -20.38
N TYR A 620 2.05 -14.37 -21.17
CA TYR A 620 0.68 -14.38 -21.67
C TYR A 620 0.43 -15.48 -22.70
N LEU A 621 1.47 -16.07 -23.31
CA LEU A 621 1.34 -17.21 -24.22
C LEU A 621 1.21 -18.53 -23.46
N ILE A 622 1.53 -18.56 -22.17
CA ILE A 622 1.59 -19.79 -21.39
C ILE A 622 0.17 -20.36 -21.16
N PRO A 623 -0.85 -19.59 -20.70
CA PRO A 623 -2.21 -20.11 -20.56
C PRO A 623 -2.82 -20.70 -21.84
N PRO A 624 -2.81 -20.04 -23.02
CA PRO A 624 -3.35 -20.64 -24.23
C PRO A 624 -2.54 -21.85 -24.71
N SER A 625 -1.22 -21.85 -24.54
CA SER A 625 -0.36 -23.01 -24.85
C SER A 625 -0.68 -24.22 -23.96
N PHE A 626 -0.88 -23.98 -22.66
CA PHE A 626 -1.34 -24.99 -21.72
C PHE A 626 -2.70 -25.55 -22.13
N SER A 627 -3.66 -24.68 -22.46
CA SER A 627 -5.00 -25.08 -22.87
C SER A 627 -5.00 -25.93 -24.12
N LEU A 628 -4.19 -25.60 -25.12
CA LEU A 628 -4.01 -26.43 -26.31
C LEU A 628 -3.48 -27.82 -25.94
N CYS A 629 -2.46 -27.89 -25.08
CA CYS A 629 -1.90 -29.17 -24.62
C CYS A 629 -2.91 -30.00 -23.83
N ALA A 630 -3.69 -29.36 -22.95
CA ALA A 630 -4.75 -30.01 -22.16
C ALA A 630 -5.86 -30.58 -23.05
N ILE A 631 -6.28 -29.84 -24.08
CA ILE A 631 -7.27 -30.29 -25.07
C ILE A 631 -6.73 -31.48 -25.87
N LEU A 632 -5.51 -31.37 -26.41
CA LEU A 632 -4.87 -32.46 -27.16
C LEU A 632 -4.66 -33.72 -26.31
N PHE A 633 -4.27 -33.55 -25.05
CA PHE A 633 -4.15 -34.64 -24.09
C PHE A 633 -5.50 -35.32 -23.82
N THR A 634 -6.55 -34.54 -23.60
CA THR A 634 -7.91 -35.05 -23.37
C THR A 634 -8.42 -35.84 -24.58
N LEU A 635 -8.20 -35.32 -25.80
CA LEU A 635 -8.50 -36.04 -27.05
C LEU A 635 -7.70 -37.34 -27.17
N ALA A 636 -6.40 -37.31 -26.86
CA ALA A 636 -5.54 -38.50 -26.88
C ALA A 636 -6.02 -39.57 -25.90
N ILE A 637 -6.48 -39.20 -24.70
CA ILE A 637 -7.04 -40.14 -23.71
C ILE A 637 -8.34 -40.76 -24.22
N VAL A 638 -9.27 -39.95 -24.73
CA VAL A 638 -10.55 -40.45 -25.25
C VAL A 638 -10.31 -41.47 -26.38
N LEU A 639 -9.37 -41.18 -27.28
CA LEU A 639 -8.98 -42.09 -28.36
C LEU A 639 -8.24 -43.34 -27.84
N ALA A 640 -7.43 -43.22 -26.79
CA ALA A 640 -6.75 -44.34 -26.15
C ALA A 640 -7.73 -45.27 -25.41
N TRP A 641 -8.76 -44.71 -24.76
CA TRP A 641 -9.84 -45.43 -24.10
C TRP A 641 -10.62 -46.32 -25.07
N ARG A 642 -11.01 -45.77 -26.23
CA ARG A 642 -11.79 -46.49 -27.26
C ARG A 642 -11.09 -47.74 -27.80
N ARG A 643 -9.76 -47.84 -27.70
CA ARG A 643 -8.97 -48.93 -28.29
C ARG A 643 -8.36 -49.91 -27.28
N GLY A 644 -8.69 -49.78 -25.99
CA GLY A 644 -8.39 -50.81 -24.98
C GLY A 644 -6.96 -50.92 -24.47
N ASN A 645 -6.08 -49.95 -24.74
CA ASN A 645 -4.62 -50.07 -24.54
C ASN A 645 -4.10 -49.91 -23.10
N TRP A 646 -4.94 -49.51 -22.15
CA TRP A 646 -4.55 -49.27 -20.75
C TRP A 646 -5.31 -50.17 -19.77
N ILE A 647 -4.67 -50.52 -18.65
CA ILE A 647 -5.33 -51.19 -17.51
C ILE A 647 -6.24 -50.21 -16.77
N VAL A 648 -7.23 -50.72 -16.03
CA VAL A 648 -8.22 -49.90 -15.31
C VAL A 648 -7.57 -48.81 -14.44
N PRO A 649 -6.52 -49.08 -13.63
CA PRO A 649 -5.87 -48.04 -12.83
C PRO A 649 -5.25 -46.92 -13.66
N GLN A 650 -4.63 -47.27 -14.80
CA GLN A 650 -4.07 -46.27 -15.73
C GLN A 650 -5.18 -45.43 -16.36
N ARG A 651 -6.30 -46.05 -16.77
CA ARG A 651 -7.44 -45.33 -17.32
C ARG A 651 -8.01 -44.33 -16.32
N VAL A 652 -8.21 -44.75 -15.08
CA VAL A 652 -8.69 -43.88 -14.01
C VAL A 652 -7.72 -42.72 -13.77
N TYR A 653 -6.43 -43.02 -13.61
CA TYR A 653 -5.41 -42.00 -13.36
C TYR A 653 -5.30 -40.96 -14.48
N TYR A 654 -5.19 -41.39 -15.74
CA TYR A 654 -5.10 -40.45 -16.86
C TYR A 654 -6.41 -39.67 -17.08
N SER A 655 -7.57 -40.28 -16.82
CA SER A 655 -8.84 -39.54 -16.83
C SER A 655 -8.89 -38.48 -15.73
N MET A 656 -8.40 -38.77 -14.53
CA MET A 656 -8.29 -37.77 -13.47
C MET A 656 -7.31 -36.65 -13.86
N LEU A 657 -6.18 -36.97 -14.52
CA LEU A 657 -5.26 -35.95 -15.03
C LEU A 657 -5.92 -35.07 -16.09
N ALA A 658 -6.77 -35.63 -16.94
CA ALA A 658 -7.52 -34.84 -17.92
C ALA A 658 -8.52 -33.90 -17.23
N VAL A 659 -9.23 -34.38 -16.20
CA VAL A 659 -10.12 -33.54 -15.38
C VAL A 659 -9.34 -32.41 -14.72
N ALA A 660 -8.16 -32.69 -14.15
CA ALA A 660 -7.31 -31.67 -13.56
C ALA A 660 -6.80 -30.66 -14.59
N ALA A 661 -6.35 -31.12 -15.76
CA ALA A 661 -5.89 -30.25 -16.84
C ALA A 661 -7.01 -29.35 -17.36
N MET A 662 -8.20 -29.90 -17.59
CA MET A 662 -9.37 -29.12 -18.01
C MET A 662 -9.88 -28.19 -16.89
N GLY A 663 -9.79 -28.60 -15.63
CA GLY A 663 -10.06 -27.73 -14.48
C GLY A 663 -9.14 -26.51 -14.46
N MET A 664 -7.86 -26.68 -14.78
CA MET A 664 -6.91 -25.56 -14.90
C MET A 664 -7.26 -24.66 -16.09
N VAL A 665 -7.70 -25.22 -17.23
CA VAL A 665 -8.19 -24.43 -18.36
C VAL A 665 -9.42 -23.60 -17.98
N VAL A 666 -10.37 -24.20 -17.26
CA VAL A 666 -11.56 -23.49 -16.76
C VAL A 666 -11.15 -22.38 -15.80
N TRP A 667 -10.19 -22.62 -14.91
CA TRP A 667 -9.66 -21.60 -14.02
C TRP A 667 -9.03 -20.43 -14.78
N PHE A 668 -8.17 -20.70 -15.77
CA PHE A 668 -7.62 -19.65 -16.64
C PHE A 668 -8.72 -18.87 -17.38
N ALA A 669 -9.74 -19.55 -17.90
CA ALA A 669 -10.87 -18.92 -18.59
C ALA A 669 -11.69 -18.03 -17.64
N TRP A 670 -12.05 -18.56 -16.48
CA TRP A 670 -12.87 -17.90 -15.45
C TRP A 670 -12.21 -16.63 -14.91
N HIS A 671 -10.87 -16.60 -14.89
CA HIS A 671 -10.11 -15.42 -14.48
C HIS A 671 -9.67 -14.54 -15.66
N GLY A 672 -9.98 -14.89 -16.92
CA GLY A 672 -9.63 -14.05 -18.07
C GLY A 672 -8.15 -14.08 -18.45
N LEU A 673 -7.45 -15.19 -18.16
CA LEU A 673 -6.03 -15.38 -18.47
C LEU A 673 -5.77 -15.98 -19.87
N LEU A 674 -6.80 -16.54 -20.53
CA LEU A 674 -6.62 -17.24 -21.82
C LEU A 674 -6.44 -16.32 -23.03
N PHE A 675 -7.02 -15.12 -23.00
CA PHE A 675 -7.14 -14.25 -24.19
C PHE A 675 -6.52 -12.86 -23.98
N ALA A 676 -5.59 -12.73 -23.03
CA ALA A 676 -4.96 -11.46 -22.70
C ALA A 676 -4.25 -10.74 -23.88
N PHE A 677 -3.99 -11.44 -24.99
CA PHE A 677 -3.37 -10.88 -26.20
C PHE A 677 -4.33 -10.40 -27.29
N VAL A 678 -5.62 -10.73 -27.18
CA VAL A 678 -6.57 -10.57 -28.29
C VAL A 678 -7.24 -9.19 -28.26
N ASN A 679 -7.04 -8.41 -27.20
CA ASN A 679 -7.65 -7.09 -27.02
C ASN A 679 -6.64 -5.95 -27.11
#